data_AF-A0A146KKN5-F1
#
_entry.id   AF-A0A146KKN5-F1
#
_cell.length_a   1.000
_cell.length_b   1.000
_cell.length_c   1.000
_cell.angle_alpha   90.00
_cell.angle_beta   90.00
_cell.angle_gamma   90.00
#
_symmetry.space_group_name_H-M   'P 1'
#
loop_
_entity.id
_entity.type
_entity.pdbx_description
1 polymer ?
#
loop_
_entity_poly.entity_id
_entity_poly.type
_entity_poly.pdbx_seq_one_letter_code
_entity_poly.pdbx_strand_id
1 'polypeptide(L)'
;IEDFVSQMTIDGYKTVPAPIKRERYVSTQLQKDANMFKITKRIVLSTEPEIIEFVCYSPNVVAHCQPGQFVIVRANEKAERIPLTIADFDRQTMEVTLVCQSIGRSSKIINSLLQGDYFYDVAGPLGHPSDVRAHMGNIILVAGGVGTAPVYPIAKAFHALPGNHVITIFGARNKELIFWEEKMKAVSHECYVTTDDGSYGIKGFGTTALQQIINEAGYLKENENAPKKRQFDECYAIGPLPMMRAVAELTRPYKIHTVVSLNTIMVDGTGMCGACRVAINNVDPTKSPKVMFACVDGPEFDGHLVDWGNLKQRMGAYCEQEKKEKEAPLAKPDFILTAKDAPKVQTPMPVQDPKYRAQNWTEVALGYTAEMAKLEASRCLQCPRPMCVKGCPVQVPIPQFIRKIKDGDYLGAYKIIKSANPCPSISGRVCPQESQCQCSEGTYGCILARTGKEAVAIGRLERFVADYVRENNLEDEALLNHSTQKIHPIALTGKKVAVIGSGPAGIAAAACCAQAGHHVTLFEALHKTGGVLSYGIPEFRLPKAIVQQQIDNLQQQGLVDVKTNFVVGKSATIDDLKKEGYHAFFIGTGAGLPRFLGIPGEDLPGVLSANEFLTRCNLMKAYQFPYNTDTPVMKAKQVVVIGAGNVAMDCARCAKRLGADVVVVYRRRLIDSPARKEEVEHAQEEGINFATLNTPLEIVPNCEQTGIKGMRTQINMFVNGEVKPIEGEINFHQCQMVIIAVGQGPNPIVPSTTPGLTTQMGLITTDDSLKTSLVGVYAGGDVNTGAATVIKALGAGKKAGQEMNKYLETVTENLETETAGKMYYPKVGDKYQDKFLDEAQIGALIKK
;
A
#
# COMPACT_ATOMS: atom_id res chain seq x y z
N ILE A 1 46.06 -16.34 -21.30
CA ILE A 1 44.81 -15.57 -21.57
C ILE A 1 44.99 -14.11 -21.16
N GLU A 2 45.67 -13.82 -20.03
CA GLU A 2 46.00 -12.43 -19.67
C GLU A 2 47.10 -11.78 -20.55
N ASP A 3 47.91 -12.56 -21.27
CA ASP A 3 48.92 -12.02 -22.21
C ASP A 3 48.43 -11.77 -23.65
N PHE A 4 47.13 -11.99 -23.96
CA PHE A 4 46.65 -11.96 -25.35
C PHE A 4 45.78 -10.74 -25.73
N VAL A 5 45.60 -9.75 -24.83
CA VAL A 5 44.62 -8.66 -25.06
C VAL A 5 45.26 -7.26 -25.08
N SER A 6 46.59 -7.13 -24.97
CA SER A 6 47.25 -5.82 -24.83
C SER A 6 47.65 -5.13 -26.15
N GLN A 7 47.28 -5.65 -27.33
CA GLN A 7 47.68 -5.04 -28.60
C GLN A 7 46.55 -5.07 -29.63
N MET A 8 45.72 -4.03 -29.66
CA MET A 8 45.10 -3.49 -30.89
C MET A 8 44.28 -2.22 -30.59
N THR A 9 44.83 -1.07 -30.97
CA THR A 9 44.09 0.19 -31.16
C THR A 9 43.40 0.20 -32.53
N ILE A 10 42.16 0.69 -32.61
CA ILE A 10 41.67 1.77 -33.52
C ILE A 10 40.14 1.96 -33.33
N ASP A 11 39.78 3.23 -33.15
CA ASP A 11 38.54 4.00 -33.36
C ASP A 11 37.18 3.33 -33.65
N GLY A 12 36.13 3.84 -32.97
CA GLY A 12 34.75 3.79 -33.48
C GLY A 12 33.67 3.53 -32.42
N TYR A 13 33.01 4.60 -31.98
CA TYR A 13 31.86 4.72 -31.08
C TYR A 13 30.92 3.51 -30.81
N LYS A 14 30.66 3.35 -29.49
CA LYS A 14 29.41 2.96 -28.78
C LYS A 14 28.83 1.55 -28.97
N THR A 15 29.06 0.70 -27.96
CA THR A 15 28.03 -0.18 -27.36
C THR A 15 28.38 -0.62 -25.92
N VAL A 16 27.38 -0.49 -25.04
CA VAL A 16 26.96 -1.36 -23.91
C VAL A 16 28.04 -2.07 -23.07
N PRO A 17 28.07 -1.86 -21.73
CA PRO A 17 28.66 -2.84 -20.82
C PRO A 17 27.59 -3.68 -20.12
N ALA A 18 27.72 -5.00 -20.26
CA ALA A 18 27.40 -6.00 -19.23
C ALA A 18 28.73 -6.69 -18.85
N PRO A 19 28.84 -7.44 -17.74
CA PRO A 19 28.14 -7.40 -16.45
C PRO A 19 29.13 -7.20 -15.27
N ILE A 20 28.76 -6.44 -14.24
CA ILE A 20 29.56 -6.37 -13.01
C ILE A 20 29.20 -7.56 -12.10
N LYS A 21 30.23 -8.33 -11.73
CA LYS A 21 30.23 -9.43 -10.75
C LYS A 21 29.46 -9.04 -9.48
N ARG A 22 28.42 -9.79 -9.12
CA ARG A 22 27.73 -9.67 -7.82
C ARG A 22 28.48 -10.45 -6.75
N GLU A 23 29.34 -9.76 -6.02
CA GLU A 23 29.68 -10.18 -4.66
C GLU A 23 28.47 -9.92 -3.73
N ARG A 24 28.24 -10.87 -2.82
CA ARG A 24 27.17 -10.83 -1.81
C ARG A 24 27.32 -9.60 -0.92
N TYR A 25 26.39 -8.65 -1.07
CA TYR A 25 26.01 -7.73 0.00
C TYR A 25 24.54 -7.98 0.35
N VAL A 26 24.31 -8.73 1.42
CA VAL A 26 23.06 -8.64 2.17
C VAL A 26 23.05 -7.22 2.73
N SER A 27 22.32 -6.31 2.08
CA SER A 27 22.40 -4.90 2.47
C SER A 27 21.69 -4.69 3.80
N THR A 28 22.43 -4.13 4.74
CA THR A 28 22.03 -3.48 6.00
C THR A 28 21.00 -2.34 5.81
N GLN A 29 20.34 -2.24 4.67
CA GLN A 29 19.48 -1.13 4.25
C GLN A 29 18.01 -1.37 4.65
N LEU A 30 17.55 -2.63 4.62
CA LEU A 30 16.19 -3.01 5.05
C LEU A 30 15.91 -2.81 6.54
N GLN A 31 16.95 -2.82 7.41
CA GLN A 31 16.80 -2.43 8.82
C GLN A 31 16.81 -0.90 9.03
N LYS A 32 17.32 -0.13 8.07
CA LYS A 32 17.48 1.33 8.20
C LYS A 32 16.19 2.09 7.88
N ASP A 33 15.34 1.59 7.00
CA ASP A 33 14.06 2.25 6.67
C ASP A 33 13.02 2.13 7.81
N ALA A 34 13.13 1.10 8.66
CA ALA A 34 12.21 0.89 9.79
C ALA A 34 12.36 1.90 10.94
N ASN A 35 13.45 2.68 10.97
CA ASN A 35 13.73 3.68 12.02
C ASN A 35 13.74 5.12 11.47
N MET A 36 13.31 5.34 10.22
CA MET A 36 13.34 6.67 9.61
C MET A 36 12.52 7.67 10.44
N PHE A 37 13.16 8.78 10.83
CA PHE A 37 12.62 9.85 11.68
C PHE A 37 12.31 9.48 13.15
N LYS A 38 12.87 8.36 13.64
CA LYS A 38 12.80 7.99 15.05
C LYS A 38 13.57 8.97 15.92
N ILE A 39 12.95 9.45 16.99
CA ILE A 39 13.60 10.23 18.05
C ILE A 39 14.45 9.27 18.90
N THR A 40 15.76 9.30 18.68
CA THR A 40 16.73 8.47 19.41
C THR A 40 17.05 9.07 20.77
N LYS A 41 17.01 10.41 20.89
CA LYS A 41 17.19 11.14 22.15
C LYS A 41 16.28 12.37 22.22
N ARG A 42 15.78 12.66 23.42
CA ARG A 42 15.02 13.86 23.77
C ARG A 42 15.68 14.53 24.97
N ILE A 43 16.09 15.79 24.83
CA ILE A 43 16.77 16.54 25.89
C ILE A 43 16.00 17.83 26.14
N VAL A 44 15.62 18.07 27.40
CA VAL A 44 15.01 19.35 27.82
C VAL A 44 16.14 20.35 28.04
N LEU A 45 16.19 21.39 27.21
CA LEU A 45 17.19 22.46 27.31
C LEU A 45 16.73 23.61 28.22
N SER A 46 15.43 23.85 28.28
CA SER A 46 14.78 24.81 29.18
C SER A 46 13.35 24.36 29.45
N THR A 47 12.81 24.67 30.63
CA THR A 47 11.42 24.35 31.01
C THR A 47 10.45 25.50 30.79
N GLU A 48 10.90 26.76 30.88
CA GLU A 48 10.02 27.93 30.75
C GLU A 48 10.65 29.11 29.98
N PRO A 49 10.26 29.32 28.70
CA PRO A 49 9.50 28.43 27.84
C PRO A 49 10.23 27.11 27.60
N GLU A 50 9.46 26.05 27.37
CA GLU A 50 9.99 24.73 27.08
C GLU A 50 10.76 24.74 25.75
N ILE A 51 12.04 24.34 25.80
CA ILE A 51 12.92 24.17 24.64
C ILE A 51 13.42 22.73 24.67
N ILE A 52 13.15 21.97 23.61
CA ILE A 52 13.52 20.56 23.49
C ILE A 52 14.49 20.38 22.33
N GLU A 53 15.56 19.63 22.59
CA GLU A 53 16.47 19.08 21.59
C GLU A 53 16.02 17.65 21.25
N PHE A 54 15.85 17.40 19.96
CA PHE A 54 15.52 16.10 19.39
C PHE A 54 16.70 15.61 18.56
N VAL A 55 17.19 14.42 18.88
CA VAL A 55 18.12 13.68 18.01
C VAL A 55 17.29 12.64 17.28
N CYS A 56 17.34 12.68 15.95
CA CYS A 56 16.49 11.84 15.10
C CYS A 56 17.31 11.07 14.07
N TYR A 57 17.04 9.78 13.92
CA TYR A 57 17.64 8.99 12.85
C TYR A 57 17.04 9.39 11.50
N SER A 58 17.80 10.01 10.61
CA SER A 58 17.30 10.55 9.34
C SER A 58 18.36 10.47 8.25
N PRO A 59 18.62 9.27 7.70
CA PRO A 59 19.79 9.06 6.86
C PRO A 59 19.76 9.88 5.56
N ASN A 60 18.58 10.11 4.99
CA ASN A 60 18.44 10.88 3.76
C ASN A 60 18.74 12.36 3.97
N VAL A 61 18.23 12.94 5.06
CA VAL A 61 18.51 14.33 5.43
C VAL A 61 19.99 14.47 5.74
N VAL A 62 20.48 13.59 6.64
CA VAL A 62 21.85 13.63 7.12
C VAL A 62 22.83 13.44 5.98
N ALA A 63 22.57 12.60 4.97
CA ALA A 63 23.49 12.42 3.84
C ALA A 63 23.72 13.70 3.00
N HIS A 64 22.79 14.66 2.99
CA HIS A 64 22.84 15.80 2.08
C HIS A 64 22.85 17.16 2.77
N CYS A 65 22.54 17.22 4.07
CA CYS A 65 22.40 18.48 4.77
C CYS A 65 23.72 19.24 4.92
N GLN A 66 23.64 20.55 4.76
CA GLN A 66 24.70 21.52 4.97
C GLN A 66 24.26 22.56 6.02
N PRO A 67 25.21 23.29 6.65
CA PRO A 67 24.89 24.42 7.52
C PRO A 67 23.96 25.43 6.84
N GLY A 68 23.05 26.03 7.60
CA GLY A 68 22.05 26.98 7.10
C GLY A 68 20.76 26.36 6.57
N GLN A 69 20.73 25.04 6.33
CA GLN A 69 19.55 24.36 5.82
C GLN A 69 18.58 23.92 6.93
N PHE A 70 17.32 23.69 6.54
CA PHE A 70 16.26 23.30 7.45
C PHE A 70 15.49 22.08 6.94
N VAL A 71 14.60 21.56 7.77
CA VAL A 71 13.62 20.53 7.41
C VAL A 71 12.22 21.05 7.69
N ILE A 72 11.23 20.57 6.94
CA ILE A 72 9.82 20.72 7.29
C ILE A 72 9.38 19.48 8.06
N VAL A 73 8.86 19.67 9.28
CA VAL A 73 8.38 18.59 10.13
C VAL A 73 6.88 18.66 10.37
N ARG A 74 6.28 17.51 10.63
CA ARG A 74 4.89 17.40 11.10
C ARG A 74 4.82 16.40 12.26
N ALA A 75 4.07 16.72 13.32
CA ALA A 75 3.99 15.88 14.52
C ALA A 75 2.95 14.77 14.45
N ASN A 76 1.87 14.96 13.68
CA ASN A 76 0.82 13.98 13.42
C ASN A 76 0.06 14.36 12.14
N GLU A 77 -0.82 13.49 11.65
CA GLU A 77 -1.58 13.70 10.41
C GLU A 77 -2.30 15.07 10.31
N LYS A 78 -2.80 15.59 11.44
CA LYS A 78 -3.57 16.83 11.51
C LYS A 78 -2.73 18.05 11.90
N ALA A 79 -1.46 17.86 12.21
CA ALA A 79 -0.58 18.94 12.63
C ALA A 79 -0.17 19.81 11.44
N GLU A 80 0.12 21.07 11.73
CA GLU A 80 0.74 21.98 10.78
C GLU A 80 2.13 21.46 10.37
N ARG A 81 2.53 21.78 9.14
CA ARG A 81 3.91 21.60 8.66
C ARG A 81 4.72 22.81 9.11
N ILE A 82 5.73 22.59 9.95
CA ILE A 82 6.57 23.70 10.46
C ILE A 82 8.04 23.53 10.05
N PRO A 83 8.75 24.61 9.74
CA PRO A 83 10.19 24.56 9.49
C PRO A 83 10.97 24.46 10.80
N LEU A 84 11.92 23.53 10.88
CA LEU A 84 12.94 23.46 11.93
C LEU A 84 14.32 23.42 11.30
N THR A 85 15.21 24.33 11.70
CA THR A 85 16.59 24.33 11.21
C THR A 85 17.33 23.10 11.70
N ILE A 86 18.23 22.59 10.85
CA ILE A 86 19.14 21.50 11.21
C ILE A 86 20.18 22.08 12.16
N ALA A 87 20.12 21.69 13.43
CA ALA A 87 20.93 22.27 14.51
C ALA A 87 22.27 21.55 14.71
N ASP A 88 22.35 20.27 14.40
CA ASP A 88 23.61 19.51 14.26
C ASP A 88 23.32 18.24 13.44
N PHE A 89 24.34 17.54 13.00
CA PHE A 89 24.18 16.23 12.36
C PHE A 89 25.44 15.39 12.51
N ASP A 90 25.25 14.08 12.61
CA ASP A 90 26.31 13.09 12.73
C ASP A 90 26.23 12.11 11.56
N ARG A 91 27.24 12.16 10.68
CA ARG A 91 27.32 11.31 9.48
C ARG A 91 27.67 9.84 9.80
N GLN A 92 28.19 9.54 10.99
CA GLN A 92 28.48 8.17 11.41
C GLN A 92 27.24 7.49 11.96
N THR A 93 26.48 8.18 12.82
CA THR A 93 25.23 7.64 13.39
C THR A 93 24.01 7.84 12.49
N MET A 94 24.14 8.68 11.46
CA MET A 94 23.05 9.11 10.56
C MET A 94 21.92 9.83 11.31
N GLU A 95 22.29 10.59 12.34
CA GLU A 95 21.36 11.34 13.18
C GLU A 95 21.41 12.85 12.87
N VAL A 96 20.23 13.47 12.84
CA VAL A 96 20.04 14.91 12.74
C VAL A 96 19.54 15.45 14.08
N THR A 97 20.05 16.59 14.50
CA THR A 97 19.61 17.29 15.72
C THR A 97 18.72 18.46 15.35
N LEU A 98 17.54 18.55 15.97
CA LEU A 98 16.56 19.62 15.80
C LEU A 98 16.28 20.25 17.17
N VAL A 99 16.05 21.57 17.21
CA VAL A 99 15.69 22.28 18.44
C VAL A 99 14.36 23.00 18.23
N CYS A 100 13.41 22.78 19.15
CA CYS A 100 12.06 23.35 19.06
C CYS A 100 11.67 24.05 20.38
N GLN A 101 11.20 25.30 20.27
CA GLN A 101 10.66 26.08 21.38
C GLN A 101 9.13 26.05 21.36
N SER A 102 8.51 25.80 22.51
CA SER A 102 7.05 25.80 22.69
C SER A 102 6.46 27.22 22.59
N ILE A 103 6.18 27.69 21.37
CA ILE A 103 5.60 29.02 21.10
C ILE A 103 4.11 28.90 20.73
N GLY A 104 3.80 28.09 19.72
CA GLY A 104 2.46 27.84 19.19
C GLY A 104 1.94 26.43 19.48
N ARG A 105 0.75 26.11 18.99
CA ARG A 105 0.10 24.79 19.17
C ARG A 105 0.95 23.66 18.60
N SER A 106 1.39 23.80 17.34
CA SER A 106 2.21 22.81 16.63
C SER A 106 3.53 22.52 17.34
N SER A 107 4.26 23.56 17.78
CA SER A 107 5.50 23.40 18.54
C SER A 107 5.31 22.76 19.91
N LYS A 108 4.18 23.01 20.59
CA LYS A 108 3.85 22.34 21.86
C LYS A 108 3.57 20.86 21.66
N ILE A 109 2.90 20.49 20.57
CA ILE A 109 2.67 19.08 20.20
C ILE A 109 4.00 18.40 19.89
N ILE A 110 4.88 19.04 19.12
CA ILE A 110 6.24 18.53 18.85
C ILE A 110 7.01 18.32 20.17
N ASN A 111 7.01 19.31 21.06
CA ASN A 111 7.71 19.21 22.34
C ASN A 111 7.14 18.13 23.27
N SER A 112 5.90 17.69 23.06
CA SER A 112 5.30 16.57 23.78
C SER A 112 5.72 15.18 23.28
N LEU A 113 6.39 15.08 22.12
CA LEU A 113 6.97 13.81 21.65
C LEU A 113 8.07 13.34 22.60
N LEU A 114 8.11 12.03 22.84
CA LEU A 114 9.04 11.36 23.74
C LEU A 114 10.17 10.67 22.97
N GLN A 115 11.23 10.31 23.69
CA GLN A 115 12.25 9.44 23.13
C GLN A 115 11.64 8.09 22.73
N GLY A 116 11.93 7.64 21.51
CA GLY A 116 11.33 6.45 20.91
C GLY A 116 10.13 6.75 20.01
N ASP A 117 9.54 7.94 20.09
CA ASP A 117 8.52 8.41 19.15
C ASP A 117 9.14 8.78 17.79
N TYR A 118 8.29 9.19 16.85
CA TYR A 118 8.67 9.54 15.50
C TYR A 118 8.06 10.90 15.14
N PHE A 119 8.78 11.69 14.36
CA PHE A 119 8.13 12.73 13.57
C PHE A 119 7.26 12.06 12.51
N TYR A 120 6.05 12.57 12.31
CA TYR A 120 5.09 11.98 11.37
C TYR A 120 5.56 12.15 9.92
N ASP A 121 6.07 13.34 9.58
CA ASP A 121 6.83 13.57 8.34
C ASP A 121 8.05 14.44 8.64
N VAL A 122 9.13 14.19 7.90
CA VAL A 122 10.29 15.08 7.80
C VAL A 122 10.67 15.21 6.33
N ALA A 123 10.65 16.43 5.80
CA ALA A 123 11.08 16.74 4.44
C ALA A 123 12.31 17.65 4.47
N GLY A 124 13.41 17.19 3.88
CA GLY A 124 14.60 17.99 3.63
C GLY A 124 15.87 17.18 3.36
N PRO A 125 17.05 17.82 3.38
CA PRO A 125 17.27 19.23 3.68
C PRO A 125 16.62 20.16 2.63
N LEU A 126 16.16 21.33 3.07
CA LEU A 126 15.54 22.38 2.25
C LEU A 126 16.25 23.72 2.50
N GLY A 127 16.05 24.66 1.58
CA GLY A 127 16.76 25.94 1.56
C GLY A 127 18.17 25.84 0.98
N HIS A 128 18.72 27.00 0.64
CA HIS A 128 20.11 27.18 0.27
C HIS A 128 21.01 27.06 1.50
N PRO A 129 22.15 26.38 1.38
CA PRO A 129 23.15 26.32 2.43
C PRO A 129 23.82 27.68 2.65
N SER A 130 24.32 27.90 3.86
CA SER A 130 25.12 29.10 4.18
C SER A 130 26.38 29.13 3.30
N ASP A 131 26.75 30.32 2.85
CA ASP A 131 27.99 30.55 2.09
C ASP A 131 29.21 30.52 3.02
N VAL A 132 29.67 29.31 3.35
CA VAL A 132 30.82 29.08 4.23
C VAL A 132 32.07 28.79 3.39
N ARG A 133 33.07 29.69 3.45
CA ARG A 133 34.34 29.56 2.72
C ARG A 133 35.55 29.77 3.65
N ALA A 134 36.71 29.27 3.23
CA ALA A 134 37.98 29.51 3.92
C ALA A 134 38.48 30.95 3.64
N HIS A 135 39.29 31.51 4.55
CA HIS A 135 39.89 32.83 4.43
C HIS A 135 38.90 34.00 4.26
N MET A 136 37.71 33.89 4.86
CA MET A 136 36.74 34.99 4.88
C MET A 136 37.07 36.06 5.94
N GLY A 137 38.01 35.81 6.86
CA GLY A 137 38.45 36.79 7.85
C GLY A 137 37.68 36.72 9.17
N ASN A 138 37.28 37.86 9.75
CA ASN A 138 36.60 37.93 11.03
C ASN A 138 35.08 37.87 10.84
N ILE A 139 34.48 36.78 11.32
CA ILE A 139 33.05 36.47 11.15
C ILE A 139 32.35 36.61 12.49
N ILE A 140 31.33 37.46 12.55
CA ILE A 140 30.50 37.62 13.74
C ILE A 140 29.19 36.87 13.55
N LEU A 141 28.83 35.99 14.49
CA LEU A 141 27.52 35.33 14.50
C LEU A 141 26.74 35.73 15.75
N VAL A 142 25.60 36.39 15.55
CA VAL A 142 24.72 36.87 16.61
C VAL A 142 23.47 36.01 16.67
N ALA A 143 23.29 35.28 17.77
CA ALA A 143 22.17 34.39 18.05
C ALA A 143 21.23 34.96 19.14
N GLY A 144 19.92 34.82 18.94
CA GLY A 144 18.91 35.20 19.94
C GLY A 144 18.05 34.02 20.36
N GLY A 145 18.08 33.66 21.64
CA GLY A 145 17.30 32.55 22.22
C GLY A 145 17.58 31.24 21.50
N VAL A 146 16.53 30.62 20.93
CA VAL A 146 16.69 29.40 20.12
C VAL A 146 17.44 29.60 18.81
N GLY A 147 17.71 30.84 18.39
CA GLY A 147 18.65 31.16 17.31
C GLY A 147 20.08 30.65 17.55
N THR A 148 20.43 30.26 18.77
CA THR A 148 21.69 29.56 19.08
C THR A 148 21.83 28.24 18.32
N ALA A 149 20.73 27.48 18.18
CA ALA A 149 20.71 26.19 17.51
C ALA A 149 21.05 26.25 16.01
N PRO A 150 20.48 27.15 15.20
CA PRO A 150 20.87 27.32 13.79
C PRO A 150 22.22 28.02 13.60
N VAL A 151 22.70 28.84 14.54
CA VAL A 151 24.03 29.47 14.45
C VAL A 151 25.16 28.47 14.67
N TYR A 152 24.99 27.51 15.58
CA TYR A 152 26.01 26.52 15.92
C TYR A 152 26.60 25.77 14.71
N PRO A 153 25.81 25.17 13.79
CA PRO A 153 26.39 24.45 12.64
C PRO A 153 27.14 25.38 11.68
N ILE A 154 26.75 26.65 11.58
CA ILE A 154 27.44 27.66 10.76
C ILE A 154 28.77 28.05 11.41
N ALA A 155 28.76 28.32 12.72
CA ALA A 155 29.97 28.61 13.50
C ALA A 155 30.98 27.46 13.42
N LYS A 156 30.50 26.22 13.63
CA LYS A 156 31.28 24.97 13.48
C LYS A 156 31.92 24.85 12.11
N ALA A 157 31.19 25.19 11.04
CA ALA A 157 31.70 25.13 9.68
C ALA A 157 32.75 26.20 9.40
N PHE A 158 32.54 27.46 9.82
CA PHE A 158 33.55 28.51 9.69
C PHE A 158 34.82 28.21 10.50
N HIS A 159 34.67 27.74 11.74
CA HIS A 159 35.77 27.44 12.66
C HIS A 159 36.64 26.28 12.17
N ALA A 160 36.04 25.31 11.46
CA ALA A 160 36.78 24.19 10.89
C ALA A 160 37.63 24.57 9.66
N LEU A 161 37.42 25.74 9.07
CA LEU A 161 38.12 26.20 7.87
C LEU A 161 39.26 27.17 8.21
N PRO A 162 40.40 27.10 7.50
CA PRO A 162 41.54 27.97 7.76
C PRO A 162 41.25 29.43 7.41
N GLY A 163 41.90 30.35 8.12
CA GLY A 163 41.84 31.79 7.83
C GLY A 163 40.56 32.48 8.30
N ASN A 164 39.67 31.80 9.03
CA ASN A 164 38.47 32.37 9.61
C ASN A 164 38.64 32.58 11.12
N HIS A 165 38.25 33.74 11.61
CA HIS A 165 38.18 34.05 13.03
C HIS A 165 36.72 34.21 13.46
N VAL A 166 36.19 33.17 14.11
CA VAL A 166 34.78 33.06 14.52
C VAL A 166 34.53 33.72 15.87
N ILE A 167 33.66 34.72 15.88
CA ILE A 167 33.18 35.44 17.07
C ILE A 167 31.69 35.15 17.21
N THR A 168 31.29 34.59 18.34
CA THR A 168 29.88 34.29 18.61
C THR A 168 29.35 35.17 19.72
N ILE A 169 28.15 35.69 19.52
CA ILE A 169 27.38 36.43 20.52
C ILE A 169 26.03 35.72 20.61
N PHE A 170 25.69 35.09 21.72
CA PHE A 170 24.34 34.57 21.90
C PHE A 170 23.68 35.15 23.15
N GLY A 171 22.47 35.63 22.95
CA GLY A 171 21.69 36.32 23.96
C GLY A 171 20.40 35.60 24.28
N ALA A 172 19.99 35.61 25.55
CA ALA A 172 18.67 35.18 25.98
C ALA A 172 18.07 36.16 26.99
N ARG A 173 16.81 35.96 27.36
CA ARG A 173 16.16 36.86 28.33
C ARG A 173 16.77 36.76 29.73
N ASN A 174 17.19 35.56 30.11
CA ASN A 174 17.79 35.23 31.40
C ASN A 174 18.73 34.02 31.26
N LYS A 175 19.46 33.69 32.34
CA LYS A 175 20.43 32.59 32.39
C LYS A 175 19.84 31.23 32.08
N GLU A 176 18.61 30.94 32.50
CA GLU A 176 17.97 29.63 32.35
C GLU A 176 17.69 29.27 30.88
N LEU A 177 17.59 30.27 30.01
CA LEU A 177 17.37 30.11 28.58
C LEU A 177 18.66 29.96 27.77
N ILE A 178 19.82 30.05 28.44
CA ILE A 178 21.12 29.81 27.80
C ILE A 178 21.35 28.31 27.72
N PHE A 179 21.48 27.79 26.50
CA PHE A 179 21.81 26.39 26.23
C PHE A 179 22.97 26.29 25.22
N TRP A 180 23.66 25.15 25.24
CA TRP A 180 24.80 24.87 24.35
C TRP A 180 25.98 25.86 24.45
N GLU A 181 26.14 26.59 25.56
CA GLU A 181 27.26 27.52 25.76
C GLU A 181 28.62 26.84 25.54
N GLU A 182 28.85 25.68 26.17
CA GLU A 182 30.12 24.95 26.03
C GLU A 182 30.32 24.39 24.61
N LYS A 183 29.23 23.95 23.94
CA LYS A 183 29.30 23.55 22.53
C LYS A 183 29.69 24.73 21.64
N MET A 184 29.11 25.90 21.87
CA MET A 184 29.40 27.10 21.09
C MET A 184 30.82 27.61 21.34
N LYS A 185 31.28 27.63 22.59
CA LYS A 185 32.68 27.99 22.93
C LYS A 185 33.68 27.10 22.21
N ALA A 186 33.40 25.80 22.08
CA ALA A 186 34.29 24.85 21.40
C ALA A 186 34.41 25.08 19.88
N VAL A 187 33.49 25.84 19.28
CA VAL A 187 33.50 26.16 17.83
C VAL A 187 33.68 27.66 17.56
N SER A 188 34.22 28.38 18.54
CA SER A 188 34.41 29.82 18.50
C SER A 188 35.79 30.19 19.03
N HIS A 189 36.40 31.20 18.40
CA HIS A 189 37.63 31.80 18.92
C HIS A 189 37.30 32.78 20.04
N GLU A 190 36.17 33.46 19.91
CA GLU A 190 35.62 34.36 20.92
C GLU A 190 34.12 34.09 21.10
N CYS A 191 33.67 34.07 22.36
CA CYS A 191 32.32 33.68 22.71
C CYS A 191 31.77 34.59 23.81
N TYR A 192 30.72 35.34 23.48
CA TYR A 192 30.09 36.32 24.35
C TYR A 192 28.65 35.91 24.63
N VAL A 193 28.27 35.94 25.91
CA VAL A 193 26.91 35.65 26.36
C VAL A 193 26.26 36.92 26.84
N THR A 194 25.02 37.18 26.42
CA THR A 194 24.23 38.32 26.92
C THR A 194 22.93 37.86 27.56
N THR A 195 22.49 38.54 28.63
CA THR A 195 21.15 38.36 29.20
C THR A 195 20.43 39.69 29.36
N ASP A 196 19.17 39.74 28.91
CA ASP A 196 18.38 40.98 28.97
C ASP A 196 18.24 41.51 30.40
N ASP A 197 18.05 40.61 31.37
CA ASP A 197 17.92 40.94 32.80
C ASP A 197 19.27 41.11 33.53
N GLY A 198 20.38 40.67 32.93
CA GLY A 198 21.72 40.68 33.53
C GLY A 198 21.99 39.52 34.48
N SER A 199 21.18 38.46 34.46
CA SER A 199 21.37 37.26 35.29
C SER A 199 22.63 36.46 34.95
N TYR A 200 23.21 36.62 33.75
CA TYR A 200 24.45 35.98 33.32
C TYR A 200 25.13 36.69 32.14
N GLY A 201 26.47 36.74 32.13
CA GLY A 201 27.22 37.39 31.06
C GLY A 201 27.02 38.91 31.03
N ILE A 202 27.01 39.50 29.82
CA ILE A 202 26.83 40.93 29.61
C ILE A 202 25.34 41.27 29.73
N LYS A 203 25.01 42.26 30.58
CA LYS A 203 23.63 42.74 30.71
C LYS A 203 23.20 43.49 29.44
N GLY A 204 22.06 43.10 28.88
CA GLY A 204 21.43 43.70 27.71
C GLY A 204 21.30 42.73 26.53
N PHE A 205 20.87 43.27 25.38
CA PHE A 205 20.66 42.49 24.16
C PHE A 205 21.98 42.13 23.47
N GLY A 206 21.96 41.17 22.55
CA GLY A 206 23.14 40.83 21.73
C GLY A 206 23.72 42.02 20.95
N THR A 207 22.89 43.02 20.60
CA THR A 207 23.34 44.29 20.01
C THR A 207 24.21 45.13 20.95
N THR A 208 24.08 44.97 22.26
CA THR A 208 24.92 45.63 23.28
C THR A 208 26.36 45.13 23.18
N ALA A 209 26.54 43.80 23.21
CA ALA A 209 27.86 43.18 23.05
C ALA A 209 28.43 43.45 21.65
N LEU A 210 27.60 43.38 20.60
CA LEU A 210 28.03 43.70 19.25
C LEU A 210 28.55 45.15 19.14
N GLN A 211 27.85 46.12 19.73
CA GLN A 211 28.28 47.51 19.73
C GLN A 211 29.58 47.72 20.53
N GLN A 212 29.76 47.00 21.65
CA GLN A 212 31.03 47.01 22.40
C GLN A 212 32.18 46.50 21.54
N ILE A 213 32.01 45.35 20.89
CA ILE A 213 33.02 44.74 20.01
C ILE A 213 33.36 45.66 18.82
N ILE A 214 32.36 46.29 18.21
CA ILE A 214 32.55 47.27 17.13
C ILE A 214 33.35 48.50 17.61
N ASN A 215 33.04 49.01 18.80
CA ASN A 215 33.76 50.14 19.39
C ASN A 215 35.21 49.78 19.73
N GLU A 216 35.43 48.60 20.32
CA GLU A 216 36.77 48.10 20.66
C GLU A 216 37.62 47.88 19.41
N ALA A 217 37.01 47.45 18.31
CA ALA A 217 37.64 47.31 17.00
C ALA A 217 37.98 48.66 16.34
N GLY A 218 37.48 49.78 16.86
CA GLY A 218 37.81 51.13 16.40
C GLY A 218 36.95 51.67 15.25
N TYR A 219 35.75 51.12 15.03
CA TYR A 219 34.82 51.63 14.01
C TYR A 219 34.22 52.98 14.43
N LEU A 220 34.24 53.96 13.53
CA LEU A 220 33.63 55.28 13.71
C LEU A 220 32.52 55.51 12.69
N LYS A 221 31.31 55.89 13.13
CA LYS A 221 30.15 56.10 12.25
C LYS A 221 30.37 57.19 11.20
N GLU A 222 31.17 58.20 11.52
CA GLU A 222 31.36 59.40 10.71
C GLU A 222 32.61 59.33 9.82
N ASN A 223 33.46 58.30 9.96
CA ASN A 223 34.70 58.17 9.20
C ASN A 223 35.07 56.71 8.93
N GLU A 224 34.71 56.23 7.73
CA GLU A 224 34.94 54.87 7.27
C GLU A 224 36.43 54.51 7.10
N ASN A 225 37.28 55.51 6.84
CA ASN A 225 38.72 55.34 6.61
C ASN A 225 39.54 55.46 7.90
N ALA A 226 38.90 55.62 9.06
CA ALA A 226 39.60 55.65 10.33
C ALA A 226 40.36 54.32 10.55
N PRO A 227 41.60 54.34 11.09
CA PRO A 227 42.35 53.12 11.38
C PRO A 227 41.59 52.21 12.35
N LYS A 228 41.24 51.00 11.89
CA LYS A 228 40.57 49.99 12.71
C LYS A 228 41.62 49.10 13.36
N LYS A 229 41.42 48.75 14.62
CA LYS A 229 42.21 47.71 15.30
C LYS A 229 41.89 46.32 14.76
N ARG A 230 40.66 46.15 14.25
CA ARG A 230 40.15 44.90 13.70
C ARG A 230 39.09 45.17 12.64
N GLN A 231 39.16 44.49 11.51
CA GLN A 231 38.13 44.53 10.47
C GLN A 231 37.19 43.34 10.63
N PHE A 232 35.89 43.55 10.48
CA PHE A 232 34.87 42.51 10.37
C PHE A 232 34.42 42.38 8.92
N ASP A 233 34.35 41.15 8.45
CA ASP A 233 34.12 40.83 7.04
C ASP A 233 32.66 40.46 6.81
N GLU A 234 32.07 39.66 7.71
CA GLU A 234 30.70 39.17 7.58
C GLU A 234 30.03 39.11 8.96
N CYS A 235 28.76 39.50 9.03
CA CYS A 235 27.93 39.36 10.23
C CYS A 235 26.70 38.50 9.92
N TYR A 236 26.49 37.41 10.65
CA TYR A 236 25.26 36.61 10.60
C TYR A 236 24.39 36.93 11.80
N ALA A 237 23.09 37.15 11.58
CA ALA A 237 22.14 37.34 12.66
C ALA A 237 20.96 36.37 12.52
N ILE A 238 20.74 35.54 13.55
CA ILE A 238 19.67 34.55 13.58
C ILE A 238 18.95 34.60 14.93
N GLY A 239 17.65 34.87 14.89
CA GLY A 239 16.85 35.00 16.10
C GLY A 239 15.49 35.61 15.82
N PRO A 240 14.83 36.19 16.84
CA PRO A 240 13.56 36.89 16.65
C PRO A 240 13.69 38.04 15.64
N LEU A 241 12.62 38.27 14.86
CA LEU A 241 12.59 39.31 13.82
C LEU A 241 13.07 40.70 14.31
N PRO A 242 12.68 41.19 15.50
CA PRO A 242 13.18 42.48 16.01
C PRO A 242 14.69 42.51 16.24
N MET A 243 15.27 41.39 16.67
CA MET A 243 16.71 41.28 16.90
C MET A 243 17.47 41.28 15.58
N MET A 244 17.05 40.48 14.60
CA MET A 244 17.71 40.44 13.28
C MET A 244 17.68 41.83 12.62
N ARG A 245 16.54 42.53 12.69
CA ARG A 245 16.44 43.93 12.26
C ARG A 245 17.40 44.84 13.03
N ALA A 246 17.45 44.73 14.35
CA ALA A 246 18.30 45.58 15.17
C ALA A 246 19.78 45.38 14.87
N VAL A 247 20.21 44.14 14.60
CA VAL A 247 21.59 43.85 14.18
C VAL A 247 21.86 44.46 12.80
N ALA A 248 20.98 44.24 11.82
CA ALA A 248 21.13 44.81 10.48
C ALA A 248 21.23 46.34 10.48
N GLU A 249 20.37 47.02 11.26
CA GLU A 249 20.43 48.48 11.38
C GLU A 249 21.62 48.98 12.21
N LEU A 250 22.11 48.19 13.18
CA LEU A 250 23.30 48.53 13.95
C LEU A 250 24.57 48.48 13.08
N THR A 251 24.67 47.51 12.19
CA THR A 251 25.85 47.28 11.32
C THR A 251 25.87 48.19 10.09
N ARG A 252 24.71 48.66 9.63
CA ARG A 252 24.55 49.49 8.41
C ARG A 252 25.47 50.72 8.36
N PRO A 253 25.56 51.58 9.41
CA PRO A 253 26.45 52.74 9.39
C PRO A 253 27.94 52.39 9.29
N TYR A 254 28.32 51.18 9.71
CA TYR A 254 29.71 50.70 9.71
C TYR A 254 30.06 49.90 8.45
N LYS A 255 29.09 49.72 7.54
CA LYS A 255 29.20 48.93 6.30
C LYS A 255 29.71 47.51 6.52
N ILE A 256 29.32 46.90 7.64
CA ILE A 256 29.57 45.49 7.89
C ILE A 256 28.43 44.72 7.21
N HIS A 257 28.76 43.94 6.18
CA HIS A 257 27.77 43.14 5.47
C HIS A 257 27.08 42.18 6.46
N THR A 258 25.74 42.13 6.41
CA THR A 258 24.94 41.44 7.42
C THR A 258 23.93 40.51 6.78
N VAL A 259 24.14 39.21 6.97
CA VAL A 259 23.23 38.15 6.55
C VAL A 259 22.24 37.84 7.68
N VAL A 260 20.96 37.75 7.34
CA VAL A 260 19.89 37.38 8.27
C VAL A 260 19.23 36.09 7.81
N SER A 261 19.07 35.12 8.71
CA SER A 261 18.35 33.87 8.42
C SER A 261 16.87 34.02 8.78
N LEU A 262 16.02 34.22 7.78
CA LEU A 262 14.61 34.55 7.97
C LEU A 262 13.76 33.31 8.27
N ASN A 263 13.13 33.29 9.45
CA ASN A 263 12.11 32.30 9.81
C ASN A 263 10.70 32.80 9.46
N THR A 264 10.39 32.86 8.16
CA THR A 264 9.06 33.27 7.68
C THR A 264 8.00 32.17 7.85
N ILE A 265 6.72 32.50 7.66
CA ILE A 265 5.65 31.49 7.55
C ILE A 265 5.95 30.58 6.34
N MET A 266 6.15 29.27 6.57
CA MET A 266 6.45 28.27 5.55
C MET A 266 5.58 27.04 5.72
N VAL A 267 4.97 26.55 4.63
CA VAL A 267 4.08 25.38 4.65
C VAL A 267 4.68 24.20 3.90
N ASP A 268 5.10 24.41 2.64
CA ASP A 268 5.65 23.34 1.80
C ASP A 268 7.18 23.19 1.93
N GLY A 269 7.90 24.28 2.16
CA GLY A 269 9.36 24.38 2.11
C GLY A 269 9.97 24.28 0.70
N THR A 270 9.16 24.33 -0.37
CA THR A 270 9.60 24.08 -1.77
C THR A 270 9.19 25.19 -2.74
N GLY A 271 8.59 26.27 -2.24
CA GLY A 271 8.27 27.47 -3.03
C GLY A 271 6.96 27.39 -3.81
N MET A 272 6.30 26.23 -3.87
CA MET A 272 5.04 26.05 -4.62
C MET A 272 3.87 26.87 -4.04
N CYS A 273 3.79 26.99 -2.71
CA CYS A 273 2.69 27.66 -2.02
C CYS A 273 2.85 29.19 -1.95
N GLY A 274 4.08 29.68 -2.10
CA GLY A 274 4.42 31.11 -1.97
C GLY A 274 4.14 31.74 -0.60
N ALA A 275 3.92 30.95 0.45
CA ALA A 275 3.72 31.45 1.82
C ALA A 275 4.98 32.16 2.35
N CYS A 276 6.15 31.60 2.04
CA CYS A 276 7.47 32.02 2.50
C CYS A 276 8.00 33.30 1.82
N ARG A 277 7.15 34.02 1.08
CA ARG A 277 7.59 35.18 0.29
C ARG A 277 8.04 36.35 1.17
N VAL A 278 9.13 36.98 0.75
CA VAL A 278 9.77 38.15 1.37
C VAL A 278 10.03 39.19 0.29
N ALA A 279 9.76 40.46 0.60
CA ALA A 279 10.17 41.57 -0.25
C ALA A 279 11.61 41.99 0.10
N ILE A 280 12.46 42.00 -0.92
CA ILE A 280 13.85 42.46 -0.84
C ILE A 280 13.97 43.75 -1.65
N ASN A 281 14.35 44.84 -1.00
CA ASN A 281 14.59 46.13 -1.62
C ASN A 281 15.79 46.05 -2.57
N ASN A 282 15.76 46.91 -3.59
CA ASN A 282 16.87 47.01 -4.52
C ASN A 282 17.95 47.94 -3.95
N VAL A 283 19.21 47.68 -4.32
CA VAL A 283 20.32 48.61 -4.04
C VAL A 283 20.06 49.97 -4.69
N ASP A 284 19.40 49.96 -5.86
CA ASP A 284 18.90 51.16 -6.53
C ASP A 284 17.48 51.50 -6.02
N PRO A 285 17.31 52.55 -5.19
CA PRO A 285 16.03 52.89 -4.59
C PRO A 285 14.96 53.33 -5.59
N THR A 286 15.30 53.52 -6.87
CA THR A 286 14.36 53.85 -7.94
C THR A 286 13.63 52.62 -8.51
N LYS A 287 14.10 51.40 -8.18
CA LYS A 287 13.52 50.14 -8.65
C LYS A 287 12.64 49.51 -7.58
N SER A 288 11.50 48.96 -8.00
CA SER A 288 10.56 48.26 -7.11
C SER A 288 11.23 47.08 -6.38
N PRO A 289 10.84 46.79 -5.12
CA PRO A 289 11.31 45.63 -4.38
C PRO A 289 11.04 44.31 -5.13
N LYS A 290 11.97 43.36 -5.06
CA LYS A 290 11.83 42.03 -5.63
C LYS A 290 11.20 41.08 -4.61
N VAL A 291 10.20 40.32 -5.02
CA VAL A 291 9.64 39.24 -4.20
C VAL A 291 10.51 37.99 -4.37
N MET A 292 11.03 37.49 -3.26
CA MET A 292 11.83 36.27 -3.15
C MET A 292 11.13 35.28 -2.21
N PHE A 293 11.52 34.01 -2.22
CA PHE A 293 10.94 32.95 -1.40
C PHE A 293 11.96 32.44 -0.40
N ALA A 294 11.76 32.68 0.91
CA ALA A 294 12.71 32.26 1.95
C ALA A 294 13.02 30.76 1.96
N CYS A 295 12.10 29.93 1.48
CA CYS A 295 12.23 28.49 1.45
C CYS A 295 13.04 27.93 0.27
N VAL A 296 13.16 28.65 -0.84
CA VAL A 296 13.91 28.19 -2.02
C VAL A 296 14.99 29.16 -2.49
N ASP A 297 14.85 30.45 -2.23
CA ASP A 297 15.90 31.47 -2.47
C ASP A 297 16.71 31.78 -1.19
N GLY A 298 16.23 31.36 -0.03
CA GLY A 298 16.86 31.56 1.29
C GLY A 298 17.16 30.25 2.03
N PRO A 299 17.24 30.22 3.37
CA PRO A 299 16.62 31.19 4.28
C PRO A 299 17.46 32.44 4.58
N GLU A 300 18.70 32.49 4.10
CA GLU A 300 19.64 33.60 4.34
C GLU A 300 19.51 34.72 3.29
N PHE A 301 19.41 35.96 3.75
CA PHE A 301 19.31 37.16 2.90
C PHE A 301 20.17 38.29 3.43
N ASP A 302 20.50 39.25 2.56
CA ASP A 302 21.11 40.52 2.99
C ASP A 302 20.10 41.32 3.84
N GLY A 303 20.40 41.41 5.15
CA GLY A 303 19.57 42.08 6.15
C GLY A 303 19.44 43.58 5.92
N HIS A 304 20.35 44.19 5.16
CA HIS A 304 20.27 45.61 4.80
C HIS A 304 19.22 45.88 3.71
N LEU A 305 18.85 44.84 2.94
CA LEU A 305 17.88 44.93 1.84
C LEU A 305 16.50 44.38 2.20
N VAL A 306 16.33 43.65 3.31
CA VAL A 306 15.02 43.12 3.73
C VAL A 306 14.02 44.26 3.99
N ASP A 307 12.82 44.19 3.39
CA ASP A 307 11.71 45.04 3.79
C ASP A 307 11.09 44.53 5.10
N TRP A 308 11.66 45.02 6.20
CA TRP A 308 11.22 44.68 7.56
C TRP A 308 9.77 45.09 7.86
N GLY A 309 9.26 46.12 7.18
CA GLY A 309 7.88 46.59 7.35
C GLY A 309 6.89 45.58 6.77
N ASN A 310 7.11 45.19 5.51
CA ASN A 310 6.34 44.14 4.84
C ASN A 310 6.41 42.83 5.62
N LEU A 311 7.63 42.38 5.96
CA LEU A 311 7.83 41.11 6.65
C LEU A 311 7.10 41.06 8.00
N LYS A 312 7.13 42.15 8.77
CA LYS A 312 6.40 42.24 10.05
C LYS A 312 4.88 42.10 9.85
N GLN A 313 4.31 42.73 8.83
CA GLN A 313 2.88 42.59 8.53
C GLN A 313 2.52 41.15 8.14
N ARG A 314 3.37 40.50 7.33
CA ARG A 314 3.15 39.10 6.91
C ARG A 314 3.19 38.13 8.09
N MET A 315 4.15 38.29 8.99
CA MET A 315 4.24 37.47 10.21
C MET A 315 3.04 37.63 11.14
N GLY A 316 2.30 38.74 11.03
CA GLY A 316 1.08 38.99 11.80
C GLY A 316 -0.21 38.41 11.20
N ALA A 317 -0.14 37.77 10.03
CA ALA A 317 -1.33 37.42 9.24
C ALA A 317 -2.29 36.43 9.93
N TYR A 318 -1.78 35.58 10.84
CA TYR A 318 -2.56 34.53 11.52
C TYR A 318 -2.70 34.76 13.03
N CYS A 319 -2.34 35.94 13.55
CA CYS A 319 -2.36 36.20 14.99
C CYS A 319 -3.74 36.00 15.64
N GLU A 320 -4.85 36.22 14.92
CA GLU A 320 -6.19 35.97 15.46
C GLU A 320 -6.50 34.47 15.58
N GLN A 321 -6.12 33.68 14.58
CA GLN A 321 -6.25 32.22 14.59
C GLN A 321 -5.36 31.62 15.69
N GLU A 322 -4.11 32.07 15.81
CA GLU A 322 -3.19 31.65 16.87
C GLU A 322 -3.72 31.96 18.27
N LYS A 323 -4.43 33.09 18.47
CA LYS A 323 -5.10 33.40 19.74
C LYS A 323 -6.23 32.42 20.04
N LYS A 324 -7.09 32.14 19.07
CA LYS A 324 -8.18 31.15 19.22
C LYS A 324 -7.65 29.74 19.51
N GLU A 325 -6.53 29.36 18.89
CA GLU A 325 -5.89 28.06 19.13
C GLU A 325 -5.30 27.90 20.54
N LYS A 326 -4.83 28.99 21.16
CA LYS A 326 -4.31 28.98 22.54
C LYS A 326 -5.40 28.72 23.57
N GLU A 327 -6.65 29.06 23.27
CA GLU A 327 -7.82 28.85 24.13
C GLU A 327 -8.44 27.45 23.96
N ALA A 328 -8.14 26.76 22.86
CA ALA A 328 -8.64 25.42 22.58
C ALA A 328 -7.76 24.32 23.23
N PRO A 329 -8.33 23.29 23.87
CA PRO A 329 -7.54 22.25 24.53
C PRO A 329 -6.57 21.57 23.55
N LEU A 330 -5.33 21.36 24.00
CA LEU A 330 -4.32 20.63 23.24
C LEU A 330 -4.76 19.17 23.12
N ALA A 331 -5.07 18.75 21.89
CA ALA A 331 -5.20 17.32 21.61
C ALA A 331 -3.81 16.71 21.72
N LYS A 332 -3.65 15.67 22.55
CA LYS A 332 -2.39 14.95 22.70
C LYS A 332 -2.01 14.30 21.37
N PRO A 333 -0.71 14.16 21.05
CA PRO A 333 -0.28 13.36 19.91
C PRO A 333 -0.73 11.91 20.12
N ASP A 334 -1.50 11.39 19.17
CA ASP A 334 -2.00 10.02 19.19
C ASP A 334 -0.88 9.04 18.84
N PHE A 335 -0.03 8.60 19.79
CA PHE A 335 0.73 7.35 19.64
C PHE A 335 0.98 6.63 20.97
N ILE A 336 0.08 5.71 21.29
CA ILE A 336 0.28 4.28 21.58
C ILE A 336 -1.16 3.77 21.67
N LEU A 337 -1.61 3.02 20.65
CA LEU A 337 -2.90 2.36 20.67
C LEU A 337 -2.87 1.28 21.75
N THR A 338 -3.26 1.63 22.97
CA THR A 338 -3.97 0.67 23.82
C THR A 338 -5.29 0.35 23.13
N ALA A 339 -5.79 -0.88 23.28
CA ALA A 339 -6.92 -1.43 22.54
C ALA A 339 -8.24 -0.60 22.59
N LYS A 340 -8.31 0.46 23.39
CA LYS A 340 -9.45 1.40 23.44
C LYS A 340 -9.50 2.39 22.28
N ASP A 341 -8.38 2.78 21.67
CA ASP A 341 -8.35 3.92 20.72
C ASP A 341 -8.19 3.56 19.24
N ALA A 342 -8.32 2.28 18.85
CA ALA A 342 -8.20 1.87 17.44
C ALA A 342 -9.08 2.76 16.51
N PRO A 343 -8.53 3.27 15.38
CA PRO A 343 -9.26 4.09 14.42
C PRO A 343 -10.63 3.49 14.11
N LYS A 344 -11.67 4.34 14.14
CA LYS A 344 -13.05 3.90 13.93
C LYS A 344 -13.26 3.26 12.56
N VAL A 345 -12.50 3.68 11.56
CA VAL A 345 -12.59 3.22 10.17
C VAL A 345 -11.37 2.39 9.77
N GLN A 346 -11.54 1.53 8.76
CA GLN A 346 -10.46 0.84 8.08
C GLN A 346 -9.52 1.84 7.42
N THR A 347 -8.25 1.46 7.36
CA THR A 347 -7.26 2.14 6.53
C THR A 347 -7.74 2.07 5.07
N PRO A 348 -7.93 3.21 4.39
CA PRO A 348 -8.50 3.22 3.05
C PRO A 348 -7.58 2.48 2.07
N MET A 349 -8.15 1.68 1.18
CA MET A 349 -7.41 1.05 0.10
C MET A 349 -7.16 2.10 -1.00
N PRO A 350 -5.92 2.29 -1.47
CA PRO A 350 -5.69 3.08 -2.67
C PRO A 350 -6.42 2.44 -3.86
N VAL A 351 -7.19 3.27 -4.58
CA VAL A 351 -7.93 2.86 -5.77
C VAL A 351 -7.60 3.81 -6.91
N GLN A 352 -7.72 3.32 -8.15
CA GLN A 352 -7.64 4.20 -9.32
C GLN A 352 -8.77 5.25 -9.30
N ASP A 353 -8.51 6.41 -9.92
CA ASP A 353 -9.52 7.44 -10.13
C ASP A 353 -10.73 6.88 -10.91
N PRO A 354 -11.98 7.14 -10.48
CA PRO A 354 -13.16 6.57 -11.11
C PRO A 354 -13.31 6.89 -12.60
N LYS A 355 -12.95 8.11 -13.05
CA LYS A 355 -13.07 8.50 -14.46
C LYS A 355 -12.04 7.76 -15.30
N TYR A 356 -10.82 7.60 -14.79
CA TYR A 356 -9.76 6.87 -15.48
C TYR A 356 -10.02 5.36 -15.51
N ARG A 357 -10.39 4.77 -14.37
CA ARG A 357 -10.57 3.31 -14.24
C ARG A 357 -11.79 2.78 -14.99
N ALA A 358 -12.79 3.63 -15.25
CA ALA A 358 -13.93 3.31 -16.09
C ALA A 358 -13.55 3.10 -17.57
N GLN A 359 -12.31 3.42 -17.97
CA GLN A 359 -11.85 3.34 -19.36
C GLN A 359 -10.75 2.29 -19.58
N ASN A 360 -10.36 1.53 -18.55
CA ASN A 360 -9.28 0.56 -18.65
C ASN A 360 -9.58 -0.75 -17.89
N TRP A 361 -8.80 -1.79 -18.15
CA TRP A 361 -9.00 -3.15 -17.62
C TRP A 361 -8.03 -3.50 -16.49
N THR A 362 -7.21 -2.56 -16.04
CA THR A 362 -6.24 -2.78 -14.95
C THR A 362 -6.94 -2.80 -13.58
N GLU A 363 -6.27 -3.38 -12.58
CA GLU A 363 -6.86 -3.61 -11.25
C GLU A 363 -7.27 -2.31 -10.55
N VAL A 364 -8.54 -2.18 -10.15
CA VAL A 364 -9.07 -0.96 -9.52
C VAL A 364 -8.47 -0.72 -8.15
N ALA A 365 -8.50 -1.74 -7.28
CA ALA A 365 -7.90 -1.67 -5.96
C ALA A 365 -6.40 -1.96 -6.09
N LEU A 366 -5.55 -1.02 -5.68
CA LEU A 366 -4.10 -1.07 -5.91
C LEU A 366 -3.34 -1.86 -4.84
N GLY A 367 -3.98 -2.16 -3.70
CA GLY A 367 -3.34 -2.87 -2.59
C GLY A 367 -2.75 -1.90 -1.56
N TYR A 368 -2.42 -2.42 -0.38
CA TYR A 368 -1.76 -1.64 0.66
C TYR A 368 -0.26 -1.54 0.43
N THR A 369 0.33 -0.44 0.89
CA THR A 369 1.76 -0.37 1.17
C THR A 369 2.07 -1.10 2.48
N ALA A 370 3.36 -1.38 2.74
CA ALA A 370 3.81 -1.97 4.01
C ALA A 370 3.37 -1.15 5.23
N GLU A 371 3.37 0.18 5.13
CA GLU A 371 2.94 1.10 6.17
C GLU A 371 1.44 1.02 6.41
N MET A 372 0.63 1.07 5.34
CA MET A 372 -0.83 0.93 5.43
C MET A 372 -1.23 -0.43 5.99
N ALA A 373 -0.55 -1.50 5.60
CA ALA A 373 -0.79 -2.83 6.12
C ALA A 373 -0.44 -2.93 7.61
N LYS A 374 0.67 -2.33 8.07
CA LYS A 374 1.02 -2.25 9.50
C LYS A 374 0.01 -1.42 10.29
N LEU A 375 -0.42 -0.29 9.74
CA LEU A 375 -1.45 0.57 10.34
C LEU A 375 -2.77 -0.18 10.50
N GLU A 376 -3.24 -0.86 9.45
CA GLU A 376 -4.47 -1.64 9.53
C GLU A 376 -4.34 -2.85 10.45
N ALA A 377 -3.20 -3.55 10.41
CA ALA A 377 -2.90 -4.65 11.31
C ALA A 377 -2.97 -4.20 12.78
N SER A 378 -2.54 -2.96 13.09
CA SER A 378 -2.58 -2.38 14.44
C SER A 378 -3.97 -2.42 15.08
N ARG A 379 -5.04 -2.31 14.27
CA ARG A 379 -6.45 -2.35 14.70
C ARG A 379 -6.89 -3.72 15.22
N CYS A 380 -6.17 -4.79 14.90
CA CYS A 380 -6.50 -6.13 15.39
C CYS A 380 -6.30 -6.25 16.90
N LEU A 381 -7.38 -6.61 17.59
CA LEU A 381 -7.46 -6.79 19.05
C LEU A 381 -6.72 -8.04 19.58
N GLN A 382 -6.20 -8.90 18.69
CA GLN A 382 -5.57 -10.18 19.06
C GLN A 382 -6.48 -11.01 19.99
N CYS A 383 -7.73 -11.19 19.58
CA CYS A 383 -8.76 -11.84 20.38
C CYS A 383 -8.34 -13.28 20.79
N PRO A 384 -8.39 -13.64 22.09
CA PRO A 384 -8.08 -15.00 22.55
C PRO A 384 -8.99 -16.07 21.94
N ARG A 385 -10.25 -15.72 21.65
CA ARG A 385 -11.22 -16.55 20.92
C ARG A 385 -11.57 -15.84 19.61
N PRO A 386 -10.84 -16.08 18.52
CA PRO A 386 -10.98 -15.28 17.32
C PRO A 386 -12.17 -15.74 16.48
N MET A 387 -13.31 -15.06 16.65
CA MET A 387 -14.54 -15.35 15.88
C MET A 387 -14.39 -15.09 14.37
N CYS A 388 -13.38 -14.29 13.97
CA CYS A 388 -13.03 -14.09 12.56
C CYS A 388 -12.50 -15.37 11.89
N VAL A 389 -11.81 -16.25 12.64
CA VAL A 389 -11.33 -17.55 12.15
C VAL A 389 -12.51 -18.47 11.89
N LYS A 390 -13.49 -18.52 12.81
CA LYS A 390 -14.74 -19.28 12.61
C LYS A 390 -15.57 -18.79 11.42
N GLY A 391 -15.53 -17.48 11.16
CA GLY A 391 -16.21 -16.86 10.00
C GLY A 391 -15.49 -17.08 8.66
N CYS A 392 -14.26 -17.59 8.67
CA CYS A 392 -13.50 -17.93 7.48
C CYS A 392 -13.78 -19.39 7.08
N PRO A 393 -14.33 -19.67 5.87
CA PRO A 393 -14.67 -21.05 5.48
C PRO A 393 -13.48 -22.03 5.46
N VAL A 394 -12.26 -21.52 5.25
CA VAL A 394 -11.01 -22.31 5.28
C VAL A 394 -10.24 -22.16 6.61
N GLN A 395 -10.80 -21.42 7.57
CA GLN A 395 -10.28 -21.21 8.92
C GLN A 395 -8.83 -20.68 8.98
N VAL A 396 -8.52 -19.65 8.17
CA VAL A 396 -7.21 -18.97 8.24
C VAL A 396 -6.91 -18.53 9.68
N PRO A 397 -5.69 -18.78 10.23
CA PRO A 397 -5.28 -18.28 11.55
C PRO A 397 -5.07 -16.76 11.59
N ILE A 398 -6.17 -16.01 11.47
CA ILE A 398 -6.19 -14.56 11.21
C ILE A 398 -5.34 -13.75 12.21
N PRO A 399 -5.51 -13.87 13.53
CA PRO A 399 -4.71 -13.09 14.48
C PRO A 399 -3.21 -13.35 14.36
N GLN A 400 -2.82 -14.59 14.03
CA GLN A 400 -1.43 -15.01 13.97
C GLN A 400 -0.70 -14.37 12.79
N PHE A 401 -1.29 -14.41 11.59
CA PHE A 401 -0.65 -13.74 10.44
C PHE A 401 -0.68 -12.22 10.59
N ILE A 402 -1.73 -11.65 11.19
CA ILE A 402 -1.78 -10.20 11.46
C ILE A 402 -0.69 -9.80 12.46
N ARG A 403 -0.39 -10.64 13.46
CA ARG A 403 0.73 -10.39 14.38
C ARG A 403 2.05 -10.32 13.61
N LYS A 404 2.29 -11.26 12.70
CA LYS A 404 3.46 -11.27 11.83
C LYS A 404 3.57 -10.02 10.95
N ILE A 405 2.45 -9.49 10.45
CA ILE A 405 2.43 -8.19 9.73
C ILE A 405 2.90 -7.05 10.65
N LYS A 406 2.45 -6.99 11.91
CA LYS A 406 2.91 -5.97 12.88
C LYS A 406 4.41 -6.07 13.12
N ASP A 407 4.93 -7.29 13.20
CA ASP A 407 6.35 -7.57 13.43
C ASP A 407 7.21 -7.33 12.15
N GLY A 408 6.59 -7.05 10.99
CA GLY A 408 7.28 -6.88 9.70
C GLY A 408 7.70 -8.20 9.03
N ASP A 409 7.27 -9.34 9.56
CA ASP A 409 7.58 -10.68 9.05
C ASP A 409 6.51 -11.14 8.04
N TYR A 410 6.59 -10.61 6.81
CA TYR A 410 5.59 -10.88 5.77
C TYR A 410 5.65 -12.31 5.24
N LEU A 411 6.85 -12.90 5.15
CA LEU A 411 7.00 -14.31 4.74
C LEU A 411 6.43 -15.26 5.80
N GLY A 412 6.66 -14.98 7.09
CA GLY A 412 6.04 -15.73 8.18
C GLY A 412 4.51 -15.59 8.19
N ALA A 413 3.99 -14.38 7.95
CA ALA A 413 2.57 -14.15 7.80
C ALA A 413 1.98 -14.98 6.64
N TYR A 414 2.66 -14.99 5.51
CA TYR A 414 2.25 -15.72 4.32
C TYR A 414 2.23 -17.23 4.56
N LYS A 415 3.25 -17.80 5.21
CA LYS A 415 3.29 -19.23 5.58
C LYS A 415 2.11 -19.63 6.47
N ILE A 416 1.73 -18.78 7.42
CA ILE A 416 0.55 -18.99 8.28
C ILE A 416 -0.74 -18.96 7.46
N ILE A 417 -0.86 -18.07 6.49
CA ILE A 417 -2.04 -18.05 5.61
C ILE A 417 -2.10 -19.31 4.76
N LYS A 418 -0.99 -19.70 4.12
CA LYS A 418 -0.89 -20.87 3.23
C LYS A 418 -1.16 -22.20 3.92
N SER A 419 -0.95 -22.30 5.24
CA SER A 419 -1.32 -23.52 5.99
C SER A 419 -2.83 -23.80 5.96
N ALA A 420 -3.64 -22.76 5.76
CA ALA A 420 -5.08 -22.86 5.73
C ALA A 420 -5.67 -22.67 4.32
N ASN A 421 -5.16 -21.67 3.58
CA ASN A 421 -5.70 -21.20 2.33
C ASN A 421 -4.66 -21.33 1.20
N PRO A 422 -4.89 -22.17 0.17
CA PRO A 422 -3.93 -22.33 -0.90
C PRO A 422 -3.84 -21.11 -1.83
N CYS A 423 -4.84 -20.23 -1.88
CA CYS A 423 -4.93 -19.15 -2.87
C CYS A 423 -5.14 -17.74 -2.24
N PRO A 424 -4.25 -17.27 -1.35
CA PRO A 424 -4.47 -16.03 -0.59
C PRO A 424 -4.50 -14.77 -1.45
N SER A 425 -3.71 -14.71 -2.53
CA SER A 425 -3.73 -13.61 -3.49
C SER A 425 -5.08 -13.46 -4.20
N ILE A 426 -5.87 -14.54 -4.24
CA ILE A 426 -7.21 -14.58 -4.87
C ILE A 426 -8.28 -14.26 -3.83
N SER A 427 -8.31 -14.98 -2.70
CA SER A 427 -9.32 -14.78 -1.65
C SER A 427 -9.29 -13.36 -1.06
N GLY A 428 -8.10 -12.78 -0.87
CA GLY A 428 -7.96 -11.41 -0.38
C GLY A 428 -8.64 -10.36 -1.27
N ARG A 429 -8.80 -10.66 -2.57
CA ARG A 429 -9.46 -9.80 -3.57
C ARG A 429 -10.96 -10.04 -3.67
N VAL A 430 -11.39 -11.30 -3.68
CA VAL A 430 -12.75 -11.65 -4.16
C VAL A 430 -13.69 -12.20 -3.08
N CYS A 431 -13.19 -12.45 -1.86
CA CYS A 431 -14.08 -12.84 -0.75
C CYS A 431 -15.07 -11.71 -0.43
N PRO A 432 -16.35 -12.01 -0.18
CA PRO A 432 -17.27 -11.04 0.42
C PRO A 432 -17.02 -10.99 1.93
N GLN A 433 -15.93 -10.34 2.35
CA GLN A 433 -15.44 -10.39 3.73
C GLN A 433 -16.47 -9.88 4.73
N GLU A 434 -17.32 -8.92 4.34
CA GLU A 434 -18.43 -8.33 5.10
C GLU A 434 -19.49 -9.36 5.55
N SER A 435 -19.56 -10.51 4.89
CA SER A 435 -20.44 -11.63 5.22
C SER A 435 -19.70 -12.82 5.85
N GLN A 436 -18.39 -12.64 6.14
CA GLN A 436 -17.48 -13.71 6.55
C GLN A 436 -16.58 -13.27 7.71
N CYS A 437 -15.26 -13.25 7.51
CA CYS A 437 -14.28 -12.94 8.55
C CYS A 437 -14.41 -11.51 9.12
N GLN A 438 -14.98 -10.58 8.34
CA GLN A 438 -15.24 -9.19 8.73
C GLN A 438 -16.71 -8.93 9.09
N CYS A 439 -17.54 -9.97 9.16
CA CYS A 439 -18.95 -9.81 9.50
C CYS A 439 -19.12 -9.10 10.85
N SER A 440 -20.00 -8.10 10.88
CA SER A 440 -20.41 -7.37 12.08
C SER A 440 -21.57 -8.05 12.81
N GLU A 441 -22.31 -8.91 12.11
CA GLU A 441 -23.55 -9.54 12.59
C GLU A 441 -23.36 -11.05 12.86
N GLY A 442 -24.23 -11.61 13.70
CA GLY A 442 -24.27 -13.05 13.97
C GLY A 442 -23.22 -13.57 14.96
N THR A 443 -23.04 -14.89 14.98
CA THR A 443 -22.19 -15.57 15.98
C THR A 443 -20.70 -15.53 15.60
N TYR A 444 -20.33 -15.39 14.33
CA TYR A 444 -18.95 -15.35 13.83
C TYR A 444 -18.56 -13.97 13.23
N GLY A 445 -17.29 -13.73 12.93
CA GLY A 445 -16.79 -12.45 12.37
C GLY A 445 -15.85 -11.65 13.28
N CYS A 446 -15.51 -10.43 12.88
CA CYS A 446 -14.52 -9.60 13.60
C CYS A 446 -15.13 -9.00 14.86
N ILE A 447 -14.56 -9.26 16.04
CA ILE A 447 -15.07 -8.71 17.31
C ILE A 447 -15.02 -7.19 17.35
N LEU A 448 -14.01 -6.57 16.70
CA LEU A 448 -13.90 -5.12 16.59
C LEU A 448 -15.17 -4.51 15.96
N ALA A 449 -15.72 -5.18 14.95
CA ALA A 449 -16.93 -4.73 14.25
C ALA A 449 -18.15 -4.61 15.18
N ARG A 450 -18.19 -5.43 16.23
CA ARG A 450 -19.29 -5.47 17.22
C ARG A 450 -19.19 -4.37 18.28
N THR A 451 -18.08 -3.62 18.29
CA THR A 451 -17.86 -2.50 19.22
C THR A 451 -18.32 -1.16 18.65
N GLY A 452 -19.01 -1.16 17.51
CA GLY A 452 -19.41 0.06 16.79
C GLY A 452 -18.27 0.71 15.97
N LYS A 453 -17.16 -0.01 15.77
CA LYS A 453 -16.05 0.36 14.87
C LYS A 453 -16.12 -0.51 13.61
N GLU A 454 -15.46 -0.13 12.52
CA GLU A 454 -15.34 -1.02 11.37
C GLU A 454 -14.45 -2.23 11.68
N ALA A 455 -14.74 -3.37 11.04
CA ALA A 455 -13.92 -4.57 11.14
C ALA A 455 -12.46 -4.28 10.73
N VAL A 456 -11.52 -5.10 11.21
CA VAL A 456 -10.16 -5.13 10.65
C VAL A 456 -10.25 -5.53 9.18
N ALA A 457 -9.51 -4.88 8.29
CA ALA A 457 -9.50 -5.15 6.86
C ALA A 457 -8.71 -6.43 6.49
N ILE A 458 -9.08 -7.56 7.12
CA ILE A 458 -8.48 -8.89 6.97
C ILE A 458 -8.22 -9.28 5.51
N GLY A 459 -9.18 -9.12 4.59
CA GLY A 459 -8.98 -9.47 3.18
C GLY A 459 -7.89 -8.63 2.51
N ARG A 460 -7.83 -7.33 2.84
CA ARG A 460 -6.80 -6.42 2.33
C ARG A 460 -5.42 -6.76 2.87
N LEU A 461 -5.34 -7.18 4.14
CA LEU A 461 -4.10 -7.68 4.76
C LEU A 461 -3.64 -9.02 4.18
N GLU A 462 -4.57 -9.96 3.94
CA GLU A 462 -4.29 -11.24 3.28
C GLU A 462 -3.75 -11.00 1.87
N ARG A 463 -4.40 -10.12 1.11
CA ARG A 463 -3.95 -9.69 -0.22
C ARG A 463 -2.54 -9.10 -0.15
N PHE A 464 -2.32 -8.11 0.72
CA PHE A 464 -1.02 -7.44 0.85
C PHE A 464 0.11 -8.43 1.09
N VAL A 465 -0.06 -9.36 2.05
CA VAL A 465 0.96 -10.35 2.38
C VAL A 465 1.28 -11.23 1.19
N ALA A 466 0.25 -11.71 0.48
CA ALA A 466 0.43 -12.59 -0.65
C ALA A 466 1.03 -11.89 -1.88
N ASP A 467 0.64 -10.63 -2.12
CA ASP A 467 1.21 -9.79 -3.18
C ASP A 467 2.67 -9.42 -2.88
N TYR A 468 2.97 -9.01 -1.64
CA TYR A 468 4.33 -8.63 -1.22
C TYR A 468 5.32 -9.79 -1.37
N VAL A 469 4.93 -11.00 -0.93
CA VAL A 469 5.78 -12.19 -1.06
C VAL A 469 6.03 -12.54 -2.53
N ARG A 470 4.98 -12.46 -3.37
CA ARG A 470 5.08 -12.69 -4.81
C ARG A 470 6.01 -11.69 -5.49
N GLU A 471 5.78 -10.39 -5.26
CA GLU A 471 6.47 -9.31 -5.98
C GLU A 471 7.94 -9.17 -5.56
N ASN A 472 8.29 -9.61 -4.36
CA ASN A 472 9.67 -9.64 -3.85
C ASN A 472 10.33 -11.02 -3.98
N ASN A 473 9.69 -12.00 -4.64
CA ASN A 473 10.19 -13.36 -4.83
C ASN A 473 10.66 -14.04 -3.52
N LEU A 474 9.99 -13.77 -2.39
CA LEU A 474 10.46 -14.22 -1.07
C LEU A 474 10.28 -15.73 -0.83
N GLU A 475 9.37 -16.39 -1.55
CA GLU A 475 9.29 -17.86 -1.54
C GLU A 475 10.53 -18.48 -2.20
N ASP A 476 10.92 -17.97 -3.36
CA ASP A 476 12.09 -18.44 -4.10
C ASP A 476 13.39 -18.13 -3.35
N GLU A 477 13.53 -16.94 -2.78
CA GLU A 477 14.69 -16.59 -1.96
C GLU A 477 14.77 -17.43 -0.67
N ALA A 478 13.64 -17.78 -0.04
CA ALA A 478 13.65 -18.67 1.12
C ALA A 478 14.06 -20.10 0.74
N LEU A 479 13.68 -20.57 -0.46
CA LEU A 479 14.11 -21.85 -1.01
C LEU A 479 15.60 -21.84 -1.43
N LEU A 480 16.12 -20.69 -1.90
CA LEU A 480 17.51 -20.53 -2.37
C LEU A 480 18.52 -20.21 -1.25
N ASN A 481 18.15 -19.44 -0.24
CA ASN A 481 19.03 -18.99 0.85
C ASN A 481 19.18 -19.99 1.99
N HIS A 482 18.44 -21.09 1.97
CA HIS A 482 18.54 -22.14 3.00
C HIS A 482 19.08 -23.43 2.39
N SER A 483 20.41 -23.54 2.33
CA SER A 483 21.13 -24.82 2.18
C SER A 483 20.88 -25.81 3.32
N THR A 484 19.89 -25.56 4.20
CA THR A 484 19.62 -26.29 5.44
C THR A 484 18.14 -26.44 5.79
N GLN A 485 17.19 -25.87 5.04
CA GLN A 485 15.79 -26.34 5.15
C GLN A 485 15.70 -27.65 4.40
N LYS A 486 15.59 -28.75 5.15
CA LYS A 486 15.19 -30.05 4.60
C LYS A 486 13.93 -29.80 3.79
N ILE A 487 14.03 -29.81 2.46
CA ILE A 487 12.88 -30.05 1.60
C ILE A 487 12.28 -31.33 2.15
N HIS A 488 11.11 -31.23 2.79
CA HIS A 488 10.48 -32.42 3.36
C HIS A 488 10.08 -33.28 2.18
N PRO A 489 10.74 -34.44 1.99
CA PRO A 489 10.37 -35.29 0.88
C PRO A 489 8.93 -35.74 1.07
N ILE A 490 8.17 -35.71 -0.01
CA ILE A 490 6.81 -36.21 -0.01
C ILE A 490 6.89 -37.71 -0.29
N ALA A 491 6.43 -38.52 0.66
CA ALA A 491 6.37 -39.96 0.46
C ALA A 491 5.31 -40.28 -0.61
N LEU A 492 5.71 -40.91 -1.70
CA LEU A 492 4.80 -41.24 -2.80
C LEU A 492 3.93 -42.44 -2.43
N THR A 493 2.62 -42.25 -2.60
CA THR A 493 1.61 -43.28 -2.31
C THR A 493 1.37 -44.24 -3.48
N GLY A 494 1.81 -43.87 -4.69
CA GLY A 494 1.47 -44.59 -5.93
C GLY A 494 0.00 -44.44 -6.37
N LYS A 495 -0.83 -43.73 -5.62
CA LYS A 495 -2.26 -43.54 -5.93
C LYS A 495 -2.48 -42.35 -6.87
N LYS A 496 -3.47 -42.49 -7.77
CA LYS A 496 -3.89 -41.48 -8.76
C LYS A 496 -5.26 -40.88 -8.40
N VAL A 497 -5.38 -39.57 -8.47
CA VAL A 497 -6.61 -38.80 -8.20
C VAL A 497 -7.01 -37.98 -9.42
N ALA A 498 -8.27 -38.08 -9.84
CA ALA A 498 -8.84 -37.28 -10.92
C ALA A 498 -9.65 -36.11 -10.35
N VAL A 499 -9.24 -34.88 -10.67
CA VAL A 499 -9.94 -33.66 -10.27
C VAL A 499 -10.62 -33.06 -11.50
N ILE A 500 -11.94 -33.08 -11.52
CA ILE A 500 -12.77 -32.69 -12.66
C ILE A 500 -13.20 -31.22 -12.48
N GLY A 501 -12.54 -30.33 -13.21
CA GLY A 501 -12.70 -28.87 -13.15
C GLY A 501 -11.54 -28.19 -12.43
N SER A 502 -10.94 -27.18 -13.07
CA SER A 502 -9.79 -26.44 -12.54
C SER A 502 -10.17 -25.13 -11.81
N GLY A 503 -11.42 -25.03 -11.37
CA GLY A 503 -11.89 -23.90 -10.55
C GLY A 503 -11.33 -23.94 -9.12
N PRO A 504 -11.71 -22.98 -8.26
CA PRO A 504 -11.18 -22.87 -6.89
C PRO A 504 -11.29 -24.18 -6.09
N ALA A 505 -12.42 -24.89 -6.18
CA ALA A 505 -12.59 -26.17 -5.48
C ALA A 505 -11.61 -27.24 -5.97
N GLY A 506 -11.43 -27.36 -7.30
CA GLY A 506 -10.47 -28.31 -7.87
C GLY A 506 -9.03 -27.99 -7.51
N ILE A 507 -8.64 -26.71 -7.54
CA ILE A 507 -7.32 -26.23 -7.11
C ILE A 507 -7.04 -26.64 -5.66
N ALA A 508 -7.99 -26.45 -4.74
CA ALA A 508 -7.81 -26.81 -3.34
C ALA A 508 -7.77 -28.33 -3.12
N ALA A 509 -8.62 -29.10 -3.81
CA ALA A 509 -8.61 -30.55 -3.75
C ALA A 509 -7.28 -31.12 -4.28
N ALA A 510 -6.81 -30.62 -5.42
CA ALA A 510 -5.55 -31.02 -6.02
C ALA A 510 -4.35 -30.71 -5.11
N ALA A 511 -4.29 -29.50 -4.54
CA ALA A 511 -3.23 -29.14 -3.61
C ALA A 511 -3.20 -30.06 -2.38
N CYS A 512 -4.38 -30.38 -1.83
CA CYS A 512 -4.51 -31.24 -0.65
C CYS A 512 -4.06 -32.69 -0.92
N CYS A 513 -4.42 -33.26 -2.08
CA CYS A 513 -4.02 -34.62 -2.45
C CYS A 513 -2.54 -34.71 -2.87
N ALA A 514 -2.02 -33.71 -3.59
CA ALA A 514 -0.61 -33.65 -3.95
C ALA A 514 0.30 -33.57 -2.72
N GLN A 515 -0.09 -32.76 -1.73
CA GLN A 515 0.62 -32.68 -0.44
C GLN A 515 0.63 -33.99 0.35
N ALA A 516 -0.32 -34.88 0.10
CA ALA A 516 -0.36 -36.23 0.68
C ALA A 516 0.42 -37.28 -0.13
N GLY A 517 1.07 -36.89 -1.24
CA GLY A 517 1.88 -37.79 -2.07
C GLY A 517 1.09 -38.59 -3.10
N HIS A 518 -0.12 -38.15 -3.45
CA HIS A 518 -0.88 -38.72 -4.55
C HIS A 518 -0.55 -38.01 -5.87
N HIS A 519 -0.56 -38.75 -6.98
CA HIS A 519 -0.50 -38.18 -8.31
C HIS A 519 -1.88 -37.64 -8.69
N VAL A 520 -1.99 -36.37 -9.05
CA VAL A 520 -3.26 -35.71 -9.32
C VAL A 520 -3.31 -35.25 -10.77
N THR A 521 -4.43 -35.48 -11.45
CA THR A 521 -4.68 -34.89 -12.77
C THR A 521 -5.91 -33.98 -12.70
N LEU A 522 -5.71 -32.71 -13.02
CA LEU A 522 -6.77 -31.70 -13.21
C LEU A 522 -7.28 -31.76 -14.65
N PHE A 523 -8.53 -32.17 -14.83
CA PHE A 523 -9.21 -32.17 -16.12
C PHE A 523 -10.05 -30.89 -16.28
N GLU A 524 -9.72 -30.07 -17.27
CA GLU A 524 -10.37 -28.79 -17.55
C GLU A 524 -10.99 -28.79 -18.94
N ALA A 525 -12.27 -28.42 -19.02
CA ALA A 525 -13.03 -28.40 -20.26
C ALA A 525 -12.56 -27.28 -21.21
N LEU A 526 -12.14 -26.14 -20.66
CA LEU A 526 -11.68 -24.99 -21.45
C LEU A 526 -10.18 -25.08 -21.78
N HIS A 527 -9.74 -24.22 -22.70
CA HIS A 527 -8.33 -24.08 -23.09
C HIS A 527 -7.47 -23.33 -22.04
N LYS A 528 -8.09 -22.81 -20.97
CA LYS A 528 -7.42 -22.17 -19.82
C LYS A 528 -8.01 -22.65 -18.51
N THR A 529 -7.15 -22.77 -17.51
CA THR A 529 -7.51 -23.18 -16.15
C THR A 529 -8.05 -22.04 -15.30
N GLY A 530 -8.55 -22.34 -14.11
CA GLY A 530 -9.00 -21.38 -13.09
C GLY A 530 -10.52 -21.19 -13.00
N GLY A 531 -11.28 -21.78 -13.92
CA GLY A 531 -12.75 -21.68 -13.94
C GLY A 531 -13.24 -20.22 -13.91
N VAL A 532 -14.17 -19.91 -13.00
CA VAL A 532 -14.74 -18.56 -12.86
C VAL A 532 -13.68 -17.48 -12.58
N LEU A 533 -12.54 -17.86 -11.99
CA LEU A 533 -11.42 -16.95 -11.75
C LEU A 533 -10.81 -16.44 -13.07
N SER A 534 -10.98 -17.19 -14.16
CA SER A 534 -10.44 -16.90 -15.49
C SER A 534 -11.49 -16.34 -16.44
N TYR A 535 -12.64 -17.00 -16.59
CA TYR A 535 -13.68 -16.55 -17.54
C TYR A 535 -14.72 -15.60 -16.94
N GLY A 536 -14.93 -15.61 -15.62
CA GLY A 536 -16.02 -14.88 -14.96
C GLY A 536 -15.59 -13.54 -14.36
N ILE A 537 -14.70 -13.58 -13.37
CA ILE A 537 -14.26 -12.38 -12.63
C ILE A 537 -13.38 -11.51 -13.53
N PRO A 538 -13.64 -10.22 -13.78
CA PRO A 538 -12.83 -9.42 -14.70
C PRO A 538 -11.41 -9.11 -14.20
N GLU A 539 -10.52 -8.76 -15.15
CA GLU A 539 -9.12 -8.39 -14.89
C GLU A 539 -8.98 -7.24 -13.88
N PHE A 540 -9.88 -6.26 -13.95
CA PHE A 540 -9.89 -5.09 -13.07
C PHE A 540 -10.23 -5.41 -11.61
N ARG A 541 -10.66 -6.65 -11.31
CA ARG A 541 -10.88 -7.16 -9.94
C ARG A 541 -9.92 -8.29 -9.58
N LEU A 542 -9.58 -9.15 -10.54
CA LEU A 542 -8.67 -10.27 -10.34
C LEU A 542 -7.74 -10.41 -11.55
N PRO A 543 -6.48 -9.94 -11.43
CA PRO A 543 -5.48 -10.13 -12.46
C PRO A 543 -5.25 -11.61 -12.79
N LYS A 544 -5.26 -11.95 -14.08
CA LYS A 544 -5.20 -13.36 -14.53
C LYS A 544 -3.84 -13.99 -14.35
N ALA A 545 -2.79 -13.17 -14.36
CA ALA A 545 -1.44 -13.60 -14.03
C ALA A 545 -1.38 -14.27 -12.65
N ILE A 546 -2.16 -13.77 -11.67
CA ILE A 546 -2.23 -14.34 -10.32
C ILE A 546 -2.87 -15.74 -10.36
N VAL A 547 -3.94 -15.91 -11.15
CA VAL A 547 -4.62 -17.20 -11.30
C VAL A 547 -3.70 -18.21 -11.95
N GLN A 548 -3.03 -17.82 -13.04
CA GLN A 548 -2.08 -18.68 -13.76
C GLN A 548 -0.94 -19.10 -12.83
N GLN A 549 -0.34 -18.16 -12.09
CA GLN A 549 0.72 -18.48 -11.15
C GLN A 549 0.29 -19.48 -10.07
N GLN A 550 -0.97 -19.43 -9.58
CA GLN A 550 -1.43 -20.45 -8.64
C GLN A 550 -1.44 -21.85 -9.25
N ILE A 551 -1.84 -21.98 -10.51
CA ILE A 551 -1.82 -23.26 -11.23
C ILE A 551 -0.39 -23.70 -11.48
N ASP A 552 0.48 -22.79 -11.91
CA ASP A 552 1.90 -23.07 -12.15
C ASP A 552 2.58 -23.56 -10.86
N ASN A 553 2.32 -22.90 -9.72
CA ASN A 553 2.84 -23.32 -8.41
C ASN A 553 2.35 -24.71 -7.99
N LEU A 554 1.13 -25.10 -8.38
CA LEU A 554 0.62 -26.47 -8.17
C LEU A 554 1.36 -27.48 -9.05
N GLN A 555 1.55 -27.18 -10.34
CA GLN A 555 2.26 -28.06 -11.27
C GLN A 555 3.75 -28.21 -10.94
N GLN A 556 4.39 -27.15 -10.44
CA GLN A 556 5.79 -27.16 -10.00
C GLN A 556 6.06 -28.10 -8.82
N GLN A 557 5.02 -28.54 -8.09
CA GLN A 557 5.14 -29.62 -7.11
C GLN A 557 5.35 -30.99 -7.76
N GLY A 558 5.27 -31.11 -9.09
CA GLY A 558 5.53 -32.31 -9.90
C GLY A 558 4.62 -33.51 -9.67
N LEU A 559 3.61 -33.38 -8.80
CA LEU A 559 2.57 -34.39 -8.57
C LEU A 559 1.22 -33.99 -9.17
N VAL A 560 1.17 -32.88 -9.91
CA VAL A 560 -0.07 -32.33 -10.47
C VAL A 560 0.07 -32.12 -11.97
N ASP A 561 -0.67 -32.91 -12.74
CA ASP A 561 -0.85 -32.73 -14.17
C ASP A 561 -2.12 -31.94 -14.48
N VAL A 562 -2.11 -31.23 -15.60
CA VAL A 562 -3.25 -30.46 -16.09
C VAL A 562 -3.57 -30.87 -17.53
N LYS A 563 -4.82 -31.26 -17.79
CA LYS A 563 -5.34 -31.54 -19.12
C LYS A 563 -6.47 -30.58 -19.47
N THR A 564 -6.14 -29.54 -20.24
CA THR A 564 -7.12 -28.59 -20.81
C THR A 564 -7.80 -29.16 -22.06
N ASN A 565 -8.91 -28.55 -22.48
CA ASN A 565 -9.74 -29.02 -23.60
C ASN A 565 -10.24 -30.46 -23.41
N PHE A 566 -10.39 -30.90 -22.16
CA PHE A 566 -10.81 -32.25 -21.81
C PHE A 566 -12.14 -32.22 -21.08
N VAL A 567 -13.21 -32.61 -21.77
CA VAL A 567 -14.57 -32.55 -21.24
C VAL A 567 -14.93 -33.92 -20.66
N VAL A 568 -14.79 -34.08 -19.34
CA VAL A 568 -15.21 -35.32 -18.66
C VAL A 568 -16.72 -35.51 -18.82
N GLY A 569 -17.12 -36.72 -19.22
CA GLY A 569 -18.46 -37.09 -19.70
C GLY A 569 -18.62 -37.04 -21.23
N LYS A 570 -17.62 -36.52 -21.96
CA LYS A 570 -17.57 -36.55 -23.44
C LYS A 570 -16.25 -37.12 -23.95
N SER A 571 -15.12 -36.56 -23.53
CA SER A 571 -13.77 -37.03 -23.88
C SER A 571 -13.44 -38.37 -23.21
N ALA A 572 -13.83 -38.53 -21.94
CA ALA A 572 -13.81 -39.78 -21.19
C ALA A 572 -14.86 -39.70 -20.06
N THR A 573 -15.48 -40.81 -19.69
CA THR A 573 -16.38 -40.88 -18.52
C THR A 573 -15.59 -41.11 -17.23
N ILE A 574 -16.23 -40.98 -16.06
CA ILE A 574 -15.59 -41.35 -14.79
C ILE A 574 -15.20 -42.84 -14.81
N ASP A 575 -16.00 -43.71 -15.41
CA ASP A 575 -15.70 -45.14 -15.47
C ASP A 575 -14.55 -45.46 -16.41
N ASP A 576 -14.35 -44.69 -17.48
CA ASP A 576 -13.16 -44.82 -18.33
C ASP A 576 -11.91 -44.39 -17.56
N LEU A 577 -11.97 -43.30 -16.81
CA LEU A 577 -10.88 -42.87 -15.96
C LEU A 577 -10.58 -43.89 -14.84
N LYS A 578 -11.58 -44.58 -14.29
CA LYS A 578 -11.32 -45.71 -13.37
C LYS A 578 -10.49 -46.80 -14.05
N LYS A 579 -10.81 -47.16 -15.29
CA LYS A 579 -10.04 -48.15 -16.07
C LYS A 579 -8.61 -47.69 -16.37
N GLU A 580 -8.36 -46.38 -16.43
CA GLU A 580 -7.01 -45.78 -16.54
C GLU A 580 -6.22 -45.79 -15.21
N GLY A 581 -6.78 -46.35 -14.14
CA GLY A 581 -6.12 -46.50 -12.84
C GLY A 581 -6.25 -45.31 -11.90
N TYR A 582 -7.26 -44.45 -12.09
CA TYR A 582 -7.61 -43.43 -11.10
C TYR A 582 -8.44 -44.04 -9.96
N HIS A 583 -8.03 -43.75 -8.71
CA HIS A 583 -8.54 -44.39 -7.51
C HIS A 583 -9.60 -43.53 -6.78
N ALA A 584 -9.48 -42.21 -6.88
CA ALA A 584 -10.43 -41.26 -6.30
C ALA A 584 -10.74 -40.12 -7.27
N PHE A 585 -11.97 -39.59 -7.17
CA PHE A 585 -12.51 -38.59 -8.09
C PHE A 585 -13.10 -37.41 -7.31
N PHE A 586 -12.75 -36.20 -7.72
CA PHE A 586 -13.39 -34.98 -7.23
C PHE A 586 -14.12 -34.25 -8.36
N ILE A 587 -15.42 -34.04 -8.21
CA ILE A 587 -16.25 -33.27 -9.15
C ILE A 587 -16.37 -31.83 -8.65
N GLY A 588 -15.66 -30.92 -9.32
CA GLY A 588 -15.60 -29.48 -9.05
C GLY A 588 -15.98 -28.63 -10.25
N THR A 589 -16.91 -29.09 -11.08
CA THR A 589 -17.30 -28.45 -12.36
C THR A 589 -18.08 -27.13 -12.22
N GLY A 590 -18.50 -26.79 -11.01
CA GLY A 590 -19.25 -25.57 -10.70
C GLY A 590 -20.67 -25.53 -11.26
N ALA A 591 -21.26 -24.33 -11.25
CA ALA A 591 -22.60 -24.06 -11.75
C ALA A 591 -22.55 -23.08 -12.93
N GLY A 592 -22.16 -23.57 -14.11
CA GLY A 592 -21.87 -22.74 -15.29
C GLY A 592 -23.00 -22.57 -16.32
N LEU A 593 -24.19 -23.16 -16.12
CA LEU A 593 -25.30 -23.10 -17.07
C LEU A 593 -26.15 -21.84 -16.81
N PRO A 594 -26.28 -20.89 -17.75
CA PRO A 594 -27.03 -19.65 -17.51
C PRO A 594 -28.52 -19.90 -17.33
N ARG A 595 -29.16 -19.07 -16.51
CA ARG A 595 -30.63 -19.00 -16.41
C ARG A 595 -31.14 -17.77 -17.15
N PHE A 596 -32.26 -17.96 -17.84
CA PHE A 596 -33.03 -16.93 -18.52
C PHE A 596 -34.35 -16.70 -17.78
N LEU A 597 -34.96 -15.54 -17.95
CA LEU A 597 -36.15 -15.07 -17.25
C LEU A 597 -37.44 -15.70 -17.78
N GLY A 598 -37.47 -16.07 -19.07
CA GLY A 598 -38.68 -16.52 -19.76
C GLY A 598 -39.63 -15.38 -20.11
N ILE A 599 -39.11 -14.17 -20.36
CA ILE A 599 -39.90 -13.00 -20.76
C ILE A 599 -39.91 -12.81 -22.29
N PRO A 600 -40.92 -12.13 -22.86
CA PRO A 600 -40.92 -11.80 -24.28
C PRO A 600 -39.69 -11.00 -24.72
N GLY A 601 -39.11 -11.37 -25.86
CA GLY A 601 -37.97 -10.70 -26.49
C GLY A 601 -36.58 -11.12 -25.97
N GLU A 602 -36.50 -12.16 -25.14
CA GLU A 602 -35.24 -12.66 -24.58
C GLU A 602 -34.31 -13.34 -25.59
N ASP A 603 -34.82 -13.69 -26.77
CA ASP A 603 -34.11 -14.27 -27.92
C ASP A 603 -33.64 -13.23 -28.96
N LEU A 604 -33.93 -11.94 -28.74
CA LEU A 604 -33.57 -10.88 -29.67
C LEU A 604 -32.04 -10.70 -29.79
N PRO A 605 -31.52 -10.38 -31.00
CA PRO A 605 -30.13 -9.98 -31.17
C PRO A 605 -29.78 -8.78 -30.26
N GLY A 606 -28.73 -8.95 -29.46
CA GLY A 606 -28.34 -7.97 -28.44
C GLY A 606 -28.72 -8.36 -27.00
N VAL A 607 -29.49 -9.44 -26.82
CA VAL A 607 -29.67 -10.09 -25.52
C VAL A 607 -28.55 -11.10 -25.31
N LEU A 608 -27.77 -10.93 -24.24
CA LEU A 608 -26.64 -11.80 -23.90
C LEU A 608 -26.82 -12.38 -22.50
N SER A 609 -26.45 -13.64 -22.33
CA SER A 609 -26.21 -14.15 -20.97
C SER A 609 -24.95 -13.51 -20.38
N ALA A 610 -24.92 -13.30 -19.07
CA ALA A 610 -23.71 -12.85 -18.39
C ALA A 610 -22.51 -13.77 -18.66
N ASN A 611 -22.76 -15.09 -18.76
CA ASN A 611 -21.74 -16.08 -19.08
C ASN A 611 -21.08 -15.81 -20.43
N GLU A 612 -21.89 -15.60 -21.47
CA GLU A 612 -21.36 -15.28 -22.80
C GLU A 612 -20.57 -13.98 -22.77
N PHE A 613 -21.19 -12.91 -22.25
CA PHE A 613 -20.58 -11.58 -22.24
C PHE A 613 -19.25 -11.55 -21.50
N LEU A 614 -19.20 -12.12 -20.28
CA LEU A 614 -17.98 -12.18 -19.49
C LEU A 614 -16.94 -13.15 -20.08
N THR A 615 -17.36 -14.27 -20.69
CA THR A 615 -16.41 -15.17 -21.36
C THR A 615 -15.74 -14.47 -22.54
N ARG A 616 -16.50 -13.75 -23.37
CA ARG A 616 -15.94 -12.93 -24.46
C ARG A 616 -14.98 -11.88 -23.90
N CYS A 617 -15.38 -11.13 -22.88
CA CYS A 617 -14.55 -10.07 -22.31
C CYS A 617 -13.28 -10.59 -21.63
N ASN A 618 -13.39 -11.65 -20.83
CA ASN A 618 -12.34 -12.06 -19.90
C ASN A 618 -11.45 -13.17 -20.45
N LEU A 619 -12.06 -14.25 -20.95
CA LEU A 619 -11.34 -15.40 -21.47
C LEU A 619 -10.78 -15.09 -22.85
N MET A 620 -11.63 -14.56 -23.73
CA MET A 620 -11.28 -14.26 -25.12
C MET A 620 -10.70 -12.85 -25.31
N LYS A 621 -10.67 -12.03 -24.26
CA LYS A 621 -10.11 -10.66 -24.27
C LYS A 621 -10.71 -9.76 -25.35
N ALA A 622 -11.99 -9.97 -25.69
CA ALA A 622 -12.68 -9.34 -26.83
C ALA A 622 -12.68 -7.80 -26.81
N TYR A 623 -12.40 -7.16 -25.68
CA TYR A 623 -12.19 -5.72 -25.59
C TYR A 623 -10.94 -5.23 -26.35
N GLN A 624 -10.03 -6.13 -26.73
CA GLN A 624 -8.83 -5.83 -27.53
C GLN A 624 -9.02 -6.10 -29.04
N PHE A 625 -10.24 -6.44 -29.47
CA PHE A 625 -10.58 -6.60 -30.88
C PHE A 625 -10.51 -5.26 -31.63
N PRO A 626 -10.03 -5.20 -32.89
CA PRO A 626 -9.56 -6.32 -33.73
C PRO A 626 -8.05 -6.58 -33.65
N TYR A 627 -7.31 -5.88 -32.79
CA TYR A 627 -5.85 -5.83 -32.89
C TYR A 627 -5.13 -7.01 -32.22
N ASN A 628 -5.64 -7.51 -31.08
CA ASN A 628 -4.97 -8.54 -30.28
C ASN A 628 -5.80 -9.82 -30.08
N THR A 629 -7.03 -9.86 -30.59
CA THR A 629 -7.92 -11.03 -30.51
C THR A 629 -8.91 -11.01 -31.67
N ASP A 630 -9.30 -12.21 -32.11
CA ASP A 630 -10.27 -12.41 -33.18
C ASP A 630 -11.72 -12.42 -32.67
N THR A 631 -11.93 -12.62 -31.37
CA THR A 631 -13.28 -12.72 -30.81
C THR A 631 -13.87 -11.32 -30.64
N PRO A 632 -14.99 -10.98 -31.31
CA PRO A 632 -15.67 -9.72 -31.08
C PRO A 632 -16.52 -9.76 -29.79
N VAL A 633 -16.73 -8.58 -29.22
CA VAL A 633 -17.77 -8.32 -28.22
C VAL A 633 -18.68 -7.23 -28.76
N MET A 634 -19.99 -7.40 -28.62
CA MET A 634 -20.95 -6.38 -29.03
C MET A 634 -20.71 -5.11 -28.21
N LYS A 635 -20.71 -3.95 -28.87
CA LYS A 635 -20.64 -2.63 -28.23
C LYS A 635 -21.98 -1.93 -28.44
N ALA A 636 -22.51 -1.35 -27.38
CA ALA A 636 -23.76 -0.60 -27.39
C ALA A 636 -23.60 0.68 -26.57
N LYS A 637 -24.27 1.76 -26.97
CA LYS A 637 -24.23 3.03 -26.21
C LYS A 637 -25.04 2.93 -24.93
N GLN A 638 -26.18 2.23 -24.95
CA GLN A 638 -27.05 2.04 -23.79
C GLN A 638 -27.21 0.54 -23.51
N VAL A 639 -26.80 0.13 -22.32
CA VAL A 639 -26.80 -1.28 -21.87
C VAL A 639 -27.63 -1.41 -20.60
N VAL A 640 -28.52 -2.39 -20.58
CA VAL A 640 -29.24 -2.79 -19.36
C VAL A 640 -28.65 -4.10 -18.84
N VAL A 641 -28.33 -4.16 -17.55
CA VAL A 641 -27.89 -5.39 -16.89
C VAL A 641 -28.94 -5.81 -15.88
N ILE A 642 -29.47 -7.03 -16.01
CA ILE A 642 -30.50 -7.55 -15.12
C ILE A 642 -29.88 -8.38 -14.00
N GLY A 643 -30.08 -7.96 -12.76
CA GLY A 643 -29.56 -8.61 -11.57
C GLY A 643 -28.72 -7.66 -10.71
N ALA A 644 -28.31 -8.11 -9.52
CA ALA A 644 -27.49 -7.30 -8.62
C ALA A 644 -26.48 -8.14 -7.82
N GLY A 645 -26.08 -9.32 -8.31
CA GLY A 645 -24.97 -10.08 -7.74
C GLY A 645 -23.62 -9.62 -8.30
N ASN A 646 -22.52 -10.22 -7.83
CA ASN A 646 -21.17 -9.91 -8.35
C ASN A 646 -21.08 -10.05 -9.87
N VAL A 647 -21.73 -11.08 -10.44
CA VAL A 647 -21.80 -11.29 -11.90
C VAL A 647 -22.45 -10.08 -12.60
N ALA A 648 -23.52 -9.52 -12.04
CA ALA A 648 -24.17 -8.33 -12.60
C ALA A 648 -23.26 -7.10 -12.52
N MET A 649 -22.57 -6.92 -11.38
CA MET A 649 -21.61 -5.80 -11.22
C MET A 649 -20.45 -5.93 -12.21
N ASP A 650 -19.93 -7.15 -12.39
CA ASP A 650 -18.87 -7.45 -13.35
C ASP A 650 -19.31 -7.15 -14.79
N CYS A 651 -20.51 -7.60 -15.19
CA CYS A 651 -21.09 -7.27 -16.50
C CYS A 651 -21.25 -5.77 -16.69
N ALA A 652 -21.82 -5.07 -15.71
CA ALA A 652 -22.08 -3.63 -15.80
C ALA A 652 -20.78 -2.83 -15.95
N ARG A 653 -19.76 -3.18 -15.16
CA ARG A 653 -18.45 -2.51 -15.17
C ARG A 653 -17.61 -2.85 -16.41
N CYS A 654 -17.73 -4.05 -16.95
CA CYS A 654 -17.19 -4.41 -18.26
C CYS A 654 -17.87 -3.62 -19.39
N ALA A 655 -19.20 -3.53 -19.39
CA ALA A 655 -19.95 -2.75 -20.38
C ALA A 655 -19.59 -1.25 -20.33
N LYS A 656 -19.44 -0.69 -19.12
CA LYS A 656 -18.98 0.69 -18.94
C LYS A 656 -17.61 0.95 -19.57
N ARG A 657 -16.67 0.00 -19.39
CA ARG A 657 -15.32 0.04 -20.01
C ARG A 657 -15.31 -0.12 -21.53
N LEU A 658 -16.38 -0.67 -22.10
CA LEU A 658 -16.59 -0.70 -23.54
C LEU A 658 -17.22 0.59 -24.09
N GLY A 659 -17.46 1.60 -23.23
CA GLY A 659 -17.98 2.91 -23.59
C GLY A 659 -19.50 3.04 -23.48
N ALA A 660 -20.18 2.13 -22.77
CA ALA A 660 -21.63 2.16 -22.61
C ALA A 660 -22.08 3.03 -21.41
N ASP A 661 -23.25 3.63 -21.55
CA ASP A 661 -24.08 4.07 -20.43
C ASP A 661 -24.90 2.87 -19.93
N VAL A 662 -24.73 2.56 -18.64
CA VAL A 662 -25.21 1.30 -18.08
C VAL A 662 -26.26 1.56 -17.00
N VAL A 663 -27.36 0.82 -17.08
CA VAL A 663 -28.38 0.75 -16.05
C VAL A 663 -28.47 -0.68 -15.52
N VAL A 664 -28.24 -0.85 -14.23
CA VAL A 664 -28.49 -2.11 -13.52
C VAL A 664 -29.95 -2.12 -13.07
N VAL A 665 -30.72 -3.09 -13.56
CA VAL A 665 -32.11 -3.31 -13.17
C VAL A 665 -32.17 -4.40 -12.11
N TYR A 666 -32.70 -4.05 -10.94
CA TYR A 666 -32.80 -4.95 -9.81
C TYR A 666 -34.17 -4.94 -9.17
N ARG A 667 -34.75 -6.14 -8.98
CA ARG A 667 -36.10 -6.31 -8.42
C ARG A 667 -36.23 -5.96 -6.94
N ARG A 668 -35.14 -5.73 -6.20
CA ARG A 668 -35.16 -5.36 -4.78
C ARG A 668 -34.44 -4.04 -4.55
N ARG A 669 -34.30 -3.63 -3.28
CA ARG A 669 -33.55 -2.42 -2.90
C ARG A 669 -32.07 -2.68 -3.07
N LEU A 670 -31.27 -1.63 -3.31
CA LEU A 670 -29.82 -1.78 -3.47
C LEU A 670 -29.15 -2.46 -2.26
N ILE A 671 -29.63 -2.16 -1.04
CA ILE A 671 -29.13 -2.75 0.21
C ILE A 671 -29.35 -4.27 0.30
N ASP A 672 -30.30 -4.82 -0.46
CA ASP A 672 -30.58 -6.26 -0.52
C ASP A 672 -29.69 -6.97 -1.56
N SER A 673 -28.79 -6.25 -2.24
CA SER A 673 -27.86 -6.79 -3.23
C SER A 673 -26.97 -7.87 -2.62
N PRO A 674 -26.84 -9.05 -3.27
CA PRO A 674 -25.89 -10.08 -2.86
C PRO A 674 -24.47 -9.85 -3.40
N ALA A 675 -24.23 -8.74 -4.11
CA ALA A 675 -22.88 -8.38 -4.56
C ALA A 675 -22.03 -7.92 -3.36
N ARG A 676 -20.72 -8.03 -3.54
CA ARG A 676 -19.75 -7.51 -2.58
C ARG A 676 -19.89 -5.98 -2.54
N LYS A 677 -20.00 -5.40 -1.33
CA LYS A 677 -20.32 -3.98 -1.14
C LYS A 677 -19.35 -3.05 -1.88
N GLU A 678 -18.05 -3.35 -1.78
CA GLU A 678 -16.98 -2.61 -2.47
C GLU A 678 -17.17 -2.60 -4.00
N GLU A 679 -17.76 -3.64 -4.60
CA GLU A 679 -18.01 -3.67 -6.05
C GLU A 679 -19.25 -2.86 -6.47
N VAL A 680 -20.25 -2.76 -5.59
CA VAL A 680 -21.42 -1.89 -5.79
C VAL A 680 -20.99 -0.42 -5.70
N GLU A 681 -20.20 -0.08 -4.67
CA GLU A 681 -19.62 1.26 -4.49
C GLU A 681 -18.76 1.64 -5.70
N HIS A 682 -17.85 0.76 -6.14
CA HIS A 682 -17.05 1.01 -7.33
C HIS A 682 -17.89 1.20 -8.60
N ALA A 683 -18.99 0.46 -8.76
CA ALA A 683 -19.90 0.63 -9.89
C ALA A 683 -20.59 1.99 -9.87
N GLN A 684 -21.05 2.45 -8.70
CA GLN A 684 -21.66 3.77 -8.54
C GLN A 684 -20.66 4.90 -8.84
N GLU A 685 -19.43 4.79 -8.32
CA GLU A 685 -18.35 5.76 -8.59
C GLU A 685 -17.95 5.82 -10.07
N GLU A 686 -18.02 4.69 -10.79
CA GLU A 686 -17.78 4.60 -12.24
C GLU A 686 -18.95 5.15 -13.08
N GLY A 687 -20.03 5.63 -12.44
CA GLY A 687 -21.18 6.25 -13.09
C GLY A 687 -22.20 5.25 -13.64
N ILE A 688 -22.31 4.06 -13.04
CA ILE A 688 -23.35 3.07 -13.37
C ILE A 688 -24.62 3.41 -12.61
N ASN A 689 -25.74 3.46 -13.33
CA ASN A 689 -27.05 3.78 -12.78
C ASN A 689 -27.74 2.53 -12.24
N PHE A 690 -28.57 2.67 -11.21
CA PHE A 690 -29.31 1.57 -10.60
C PHE A 690 -30.82 1.86 -10.61
N ALA A 691 -31.57 1.04 -11.35
CA ALA A 691 -33.02 0.98 -11.30
C ALA A 691 -33.44 -0.13 -10.34
N THR A 692 -33.45 0.19 -9.04
CA THR A 692 -33.87 -0.74 -7.97
C THR A 692 -35.38 -0.82 -7.86
N LEU A 693 -35.91 -1.88 -7.26
CA LEU A 693 -37.34 -2.18 -7.21
C LEU A 693 -37.98 -2.20 -8.61
N ASN A 694 -37.22 -2.55 -9.65
CA ASN A 694 -37.72 -2.69 -11.02
C ASN A 694 -37.64 -4.17 -11.42
N THR A 695 -38.77 -4.74 -11.86
CA THR A 695 -38.85 -6.14 -12.31
C THR A 695 -39.04 -6.18 -13.83
N PRO A 696 -38.18 -6.85 -14.60
CA PRO A 696 -38.32 -6.96 -16.06
C PRO A 696 -39.66 -7.57 -16.47
N LEU A 697 -40.28 -6.98 -17.51
CA LEU A 697 -41.54 -7.47 -18.10
C LEU A 697 -41.35 -7.97 -19.54
N GLU A 698 -40.70 -7.18 -20.38
CA GLU A 698 -40.42 -7.51 -21.78
C GLU A 698 -39.22 -6.74 -22.33
N ILE A 699 -38.54 -7.33 -23.32
CA ILE A 699 -37.51 -6.68 -24.13
C ILE A 699 -38.14 -6.34 -25.49
N VAL A 700 -38.16 -5.05 -25.82
CA VAL A 700 -38.91 -4.54 -26.97
C VAL A 700 -38.01 -4.56 -28.23
N PRO A 701 -38.42 -5.23 -29.32
CA PRO A 701 -37.66 -5.24 -30.56
C PRO A 701 -37.62 -3.86 -31.20
N ASN A 702 -36.55 -3.59 -31.94
CA ASN A 702 -36.46 -2.42 -32.79
C ASN A 702 -37.12 -2.70 -34.15
N CYS A 703 -38.12 -1.88 -34.52
CA CYS A 703 -38.86 -2.03 -35.78
C CYS A 703 -38.09 -1.47 -37.00
N GLU A 704 -37.05 -0.68 -36.79
CA GLU A 704 -36.28 -0.01 -37.86
C GLU A 704 -34.94 -0.69 -38.15
N GLN A 705 -34.37 -1.40 -37.17
CA GLN A 705 -33.08 -2.09 -37.27
C GLN A 705 -33.13 -3.41 -36.48
N THR A 706 -32.32 -4.40 -36.87
CA THR A 706 -32.19 -5.64 -36.11
C THR A 706 -31.65 -5.35 -34.70
N GLY A 707 -32.40 -5.74 -33.67
CA GLY A 707 -31.98 -5.68 -32.28
C GLY A 707 -33.04 -5.14 -31.32
N ILE A 708 -32.59 -4.42 -30.29
CA ILE A 708 -33.41 -4.00 -29.15
C ILE A 708 -33.69 -2.49 -29.24
N LYS A 709 -34.94 -2.07 -28.98
CA LYS A 709 -35.34 -0.66 -28.82
C LYS A 709 -35.25 -0.23 -27.35
N GLY A 710 -35.61 -1.12 -26.43
CA GLY A 710 -35.56 -0.88 -25.00
C GLY A 710 -36.15 -2.04 -24.19
N MET A 711 -36.28 -1.85 -22.89
CA MET A 711 -36.83 -2.83 -21.95
C MET A 711 -37.91 -2.20 -21.07
N ARG A 712 -39.06 -2.86 -20.94
CA ARG A 712 -40.10 -2.46 -19.97
C ARG A 712 -39.91 -3.17 -18.65
N THR A 713 -40.12 -2.44 -17.57
CA THR A 713 -40.06 -2.97 -16.20
C THR A 713 -41.25 -2.49 -15.39
N GLN A 714 -41.71 -3.34 -14.48
CA GLN A 714 -42.67 -2.98 -13.45
C GLN A 714 -41.94 -2.22 -12.33
N ILE A 715 -42.40 -1.02 -11.98
CA ILE A 715 -41.93 -0.30 -10.79
C ILE A 715 -42.60 -0.90 -9.56
N ASN A 716 -41.82 -1.16 -8.52
CA ASN A 716 -42.27 -1.76 -7.27
C ASN A 716 -41.96 -0.84 -6.09
N MET A 717 -42.66 -1.06 -4.98
CA MET A 717 -42.36 -0.48 -3.68
C MET A 717 -42.03 -1.58 -2.67
N PHE A 718 -41.31 -1.21 -1.62
CA PHE A 718 -40.98 -2.11 -0.52
C PHE A 718 -41.88 -1.79 0.69
N VAL A 719 -42.81 -2.69 1.02
CA VAL A 719 -43.79 -2.53 2.10
C VAL A 719 -43.75 -3.77 2.99
N ASN A 720 -43.52 -3.58 4.29
CA ASN A 720 -43.54 -4.64 5.31
C ASN A 720 -42.64 -5.86 5.00
N GLY A 721 -41.45 -5.65 4.44
CA GLY A 721 -40.52 -6.75 4.12
C GLY A 721 -40.71 -7.35 2.73
N GLU A 722 -41.75 -6.95 2.00
CA GLU A 722 -42.11 -7.48 0.69
C GLU A 722 -41.95 -6.44 -0.41
N VAL A 723 -41.60 -6.91 -1.61
CA VAL A 723 -41.61 -6.11 -2.83
C VAL A 723 -42.98 -6.27 -3.48
N LYS A 724 -43.72 -5.17 -3.66
CA LYS A 724 -45.05 -5.14 -4.27
C LYS A 724 -45.08 -4.21 -5.48
N PRO A 725 -45.78 -4.58 -6.57
CA PRO A 725 -45.92 -3.71 -7.73
C PRO A 725 -46.68 -2.44 -7.35
N ILE A 726 -46.28 -1.31 -7.93
CA ILE A 726 -47.10 -0.09 -7.94
C ILE A 726 -48.00 -0.18 -9.17
N GLU A 727 -49.30 -0.28 -8.94
CA GLU A 727 -50.28 -0.53 -10.01
C GLU A 727 -50.23 0.58 -11.08
N GLY A 728 -50.15 0.18 -12.35
CA GLY A 728 -50.07 1.10 -13.50
C GLY A 728 -48.69 1.72 -13.78
N GLU A 729 -47.72 1.58 -12.87
CA GLU A 729 -46.39 2.20 -13.00
C GLU A 729 -45.39 1.30 -13.74
N ILE A 730 -45.14 1.62 -15.01
CA ILE A 730 -44.17 0.93 -15.87
C ILE A 730 -43.05 1.90 -16.22
N ASN A 731 -41.80 1.43 -16.11
CA ASN A 731 -40.63 2.17 -16.57
C ASN A 731 -40.13 1.61 -17.91
N PHE A 732 -39.64 2.48 -18.79
CA PHE A 732 -39.07 2.11 -20.08
C PHE A 732 -37.59 2.51 -20.13
N HIS A 733 -36.71 1.53 -20.22
CA HIS A 733 -35.27 1.73 -20.37
C HIS A 733 -34.89 1.61 -21.84
N GLN A 734 -34.60 2.74 -22.49
CA GLN A 734 -34.04 2.73 -23.84
C GLN A 734 -32.65 2.07 -23.81
N CYS A 735 -32.45 1.02 -24.61
CA CYS A 735 -31.20 0.29 -24.69
C CYS A 735 -31.06 -0.47 -26.00
N GLN A 736 -29.82 -0.81 -26.36
CA GLN A 736 -29.50 -1.63 -27.55
C GLN A 736 -28.93 -3.00 -27.17
N MET A 737 -28.66 -3.21 -25.88
CA MET A 737 -28.14 -4.47 -25.35
C MET A 737 -28.72 -4.72 -23.96
N VAL A 738 -29.09 -5.98 -23.72
CA VAL A 738 -29.53 -6.47 -22.42
C VAL A 738 -28.63 -7.63 -22.00
N ILE A 739 -28.06 -7.56 -20.79
CA ILE A 739 -27.23 -8.61 -20.22
C ILE A 739 -27.96 -9.26 -19.04
N ILE A 740 -28.20 -10.57 -19.12
CA ILE A 740 -28.97 -11.33 -18.13
C ILE A 740 -28.02 -11.97 -17.12
N ALA A 741 -28.06 -11.49 -15.87
CA ALA A 741 -27.20 -11.91 -14.77
C ALA A 741 -28.02 -12.41 -13.55
N VAL A 742 -29.03 -13.24 -13.80
CA VAL A 742 -30.01 -13.70 -12.78
C VAL A 742 -29.66 -15.02 -12.09
N GLY A 743 -28.47 -15.56 -12.38
CA GLY A 743 -27.94 -16.77 -11.75
C GLY A 743 -27.65 -17.89 -12.76
N GLN A 744 -27.08 -18.97 -12.25
CA GLN A 744 -26.62 -20.10 -13.05
C GLN A 744 -26.94 -21.43 -12.35
N GLY A 745 -26.96 -22.52 -13.10
CA GLY A 745 -27.19 -23.88 -12.64
C GLY A 745 -26.01 -24.82 -12.97
N PRO A 746 -25.99 -26.01 -12.36
CA PRO A 746 -25.01 -27.07 -12.66
C PRO A 746 -25.21 -27.61 -14.08
N ASN A 747 -24.11 -28.04 -14.71
CA ASN A 747 -24.13 -28.64 -16.04
C ASN A 747 -24.41 -30.16 -15.94
N PRO A 748 -25.36 -30.73 -16.70
CA PRO A 748 -25.73 -32.14 -16.60
C PRO A 748 -24.72 -33.11 -17.23
N ILE A 749 -23.66 -32.67 -17.91
CA ILE A 749 -22.74 -33.55 -18.65
C ILE A 749 -22.19 -34.69 -17.77
N VAL A 750 -21.57 -34.37 -16.62
CA VAL A 750 -21.00 -35.39 -15.73
C VAL A 750 -22.09 -36.28 -15.10
N PRO A 751 -23.17 -35.74 -14.48
CA PRO A 751 -24.26 -36.57 -13.97
C PRO A 751 -24.91 -37.48 -15.03
N SER A 752 -25.11 -36.98 -16.25
CA SER A 752 -25.76 -37.74 -17.34
C SER A 752 -24.95 -38.94 -17.83
N THR A 753 -23.65 -38.97 -17.54
CA THR A 753 -22.69 -39.98 -18.01
C THR A 753 -22.07 -40.78 -16.87
N THR A 754 -22.60 -40.63 -15.64
CA THR A 754 -22.11 -41.31 -14.43
C THR A 754 -23.27 -42.02 -13.74
N PRO A 755 -23.60 -43.26 -14.16
CA PRO A 755 -24.69 -44.03 -13.57
C PRO A 755 -24.57 -44.16 -12.05
N GLY A 756 -25.70 -44.01 -11.35
CA GLY A 756 -25.75 -44.09 -9.88
C GLY A 756 -25.38 -42.80 -9.14
N LEU A 757 -24.96 -41.73 -9.84
CA LEU A 757 -24.73 -40.42 -9.22
C LEU A 757 -26.06 -39.69 -8.94
N THR A 758 -26.36 -39.46 -7.67
CA THR A 758 -27.61 -38.79 -7.26
C THR A 758 -27.52 -37.27 -7.37
N THR A 759 -28.59 -36.64 -7.86
CA THR A 759 -28.72 -35.19 -7.94
C THR A 759 -30.08 -34.70 -7.41
N GLN A 760 -30.12 -33.46 -6.92
CA GLN A 760 -31.34 -32.78 -6.52
C GLN A 760 -31.37 -31.39 -7.17
N MET A 761 -32.40 -31.10 -7.97
CA MET A 761 -32.47 -29.87 -8.79
C MET A 761 -31.21 -29.65 -9.66
N GLY A 762 -30.60 -30.74 -10.12
CA GLY A 762 -29.36 -30.76 -10.89
C GLY A 762 -28.06 -30.67 -10.08
N LEU A 763 -28.12 -30.33 -8.78
CA LEU A 763 -26.93 -30.28 -7.91
C LEU A 763 -26.57 -31.69 -7.45
N ILE A 764 -25.27 -32.00 -7.38
CA ILE A 764 -24.79 -33.32 -6.91
C ILE A 764 -24.96 -33.40 -5.40
N THR A 765 -25.68 -34.41 -4.93
CA THR A 765 -25.93 -34.62 -3.50
C THR A 765 -24.73 -35.28 -2.84
N THR A 766 -24.37 -34.82 -1.65
CA THR A 766 -23.29 -35.39 -0.85
C THR A 766 -23.66 -35.51 0.62
N ASP A 767 -22.94 -36.34 1.36
CA ASP A 767 -22.94 -36.29 2.82
C ASP A 767 -22.11 -35.10 3.35
N ASP A 768 -22.01 -34.97 4.68
CA ASP A 768 -21.19 -33.94 5.32
C ASP A 768 -19.70 -34.08 4.96
N SER A 769 -19.22 -35.27 4.65
CA SER A 769 -17.83 -35.54 4.22
C SER A 769 -17.61 -35.27 2.73
N LEU A 770 -18.61 -34.72 2.03
CA LEU A 770 -18.61 -34.44 0.59
C LEU A 770 -18.53 -35.71 -0.29
N LYS A 771 -18.83 -36.88 0.28
CA LYS A 771 -18.96 -38.14 -0.47
C LYS A 771 -20.27 -38.14 -1.25
N THR A 772 -20.20 -38.56 -2.51
CA THR A 772 -21.40 -38.75 -3.32
C THR A 772 -22.04 -40.12 -3.07
N SER A 773 -23.09 -40.46 -3.81
CA SER A 773 -23.68 -41.81 -3.83
C SER A 773 -22.74 -42.90 -4.36
N LEU A 774 -21.59 -42.53 -4.94
CA LEU A 774 -20.61 -43.46 -5.50
C LEU A 774 -19.34 -43.53 -4.64
N VAL A 775 -18.87 -44.75 -4.38
CA VAL A 775 -17.64 -45.00 -3.63
C VAL A 775 -16.43 -44.41 -4.36
N GLY A 776 -15.57 -43.70 -3.62
CA GLY A 776 -14.38 -43.04 -4.17
C GLY A 776 -14.67 -41.77 -4.97
N VAL A 777 -15.93 -41.34 -5.07
CA VAL A 777 -16.34 -40.12 -5.80
C VAL A 777 -16.88 -39.06 -4.83
N TYR A 778 -16.28 -37.88 -4.91
CA TYR A 778 -16.56 -36.72 -4.08
C TYR A 778 -17.01 -35.55 -4.97
N ALA A 779 -17.81 -34.63 -4.42
CA ALA A 779 -18.21 -33.42 -5.13
C ALA A 779 -18.21 -32.21 -4.20
N GLY A 780 -17.84 -31.04 -4.70
CA GLY A 780 -17.74 -29.84 -3.86
C GLY A 780 -17.70 -28.53 -4.63
N GLY A 781 -18.00 -27.44 -3.92
CA GLY A 781 -18.17 -26.12 -4.52
C GLY A 781 -19.54 -25.98 -5.19
N ASP A 782 -19.63 -25.10 -6.19
CA ASP A 782 -20.92 -24.65 -6.73
C ASP A 782 -21.74 -25.76 -7.42
N VAL A 783 -21.12 -26.88 -7.82
CA VAL A 783 -21.84 -28.06 -8.36
C VAL A 783 -22.66 -28.79 -7.30
N ASN A 784 -22.30 -28.62 -6.02
CA ASN A 784 -22.95 -29.24 -4.87
C ASN A 784 -23.85 -28.23 -4.13
N THR A 785 -23.39 -26.98 -3.93
CA THR A 785 -24.13 -25.98 -3.14
C THR A 785 -24.98 -25.01 -3.99
N GLY A 786 -24.81 -25.01 -5.31
CA GLY A 786 -25.20 -23.90 -6.16
C GLY A 786 -24.24 -22.72 -6.03
N ALA A 787 -24.48 -21.68 -6.84
CA ALA A 787 -23.62 -20.49 -6.91
C ALA A 787 -23.37 -19.90 -5.51
N ALA A 788 -22.10 -19.86 -5.10
CA ALA A 788 -21.69 -19.44 -3.76
C ALA A 788 -20.56 -18.41 -3.83
N THR A 789 -19.42 -18.69 -3.18
CA THR A 789 -18.26 -17.80 -3.13
C THR A 789 -16.99 -18.59 -3.34
N VAL A 790 -15.97 -17.98 -3.95
CA VAL A 790 -14.67 -18.61 -4.23
C VAL A 790 -14.08 -19.31 -3.01
N ILE A 791 -14.17 -18.68 -1.83
CA ILE A 791 -13.60 -19.25 -0.60
C ILE A 791 -14.40 -20.43 -0.01
N LYS A 792 -15.72 -20.47 -0.24
CA LYS A 792 -16.53 -21.65 0.09
C LYS A 792 -16.17 -22.82 -0.82
N ALA A 793 -15.93 -22.55 -2.11
CA ALA A 793 -15.44 -23.55 -3.04
C ALA A 793 -14.04 -24.08 -2.65
N LEU A 794 -13.11 -23.19 -2.28
CA LEU A 794 -11.80 -23.58 -1.72
C LEU A 794 -11.95 -24.46 -0.46
N GLY A 795 -12.85 -24.08 0.46
CA GLY A 795 -13.14 -24.85 1.67
C GLY A 795 -13.68 -26.25 1.37
N ALA A 796 -14.63 -26.36 0.44
CA ALA A 796 -15.18 -27.64 0.01
C ALA A 796 -14.11 -28.53 -0.65
N GLY A 797 -13.29 -27.96 -1.55
CA GLY A 797 -12.19 -28.68 -2.19
C GLY A 797 -11.17 -29.21 -1.19
N LYS A 798 -10.76 -28.37 -0.21
CA LYS A 798 -9.85 -28.79 0.86
C LYS A 798 -10.41 -29.94 1.69
N LYS A 799 -11.68 -29.84 2.11
CA LYS A 799 -12.38 -30.87 2.88
C LYS A 799 -12.47 -32.18 2.10
N ALA A 800 -12.89 -32.12 0.83
CA ALA A 800 -12.96 -33.30 -0.02
C ALA A 800 -11.58 -33.93 -0.24
N GLY A 801 -10.53 -33.13 -0.43
CA GLY A 801 -9.15 -33.63 -0.51
C GLY A 801 -8.72 -34.41 0.74
N GLN A 802 -9.04 -33.89 1.93
CA GLN A 802 -8.74 -34.57 3.20
C GLN A 802 -9.49 -35.90 3.34
N GLU A 803 -10.76 -35.95 2.93
CA GLU A 803 -11.55 -37.18 2.96
C GLU A 803 -11.13 -38.19 1.89
N MET A 804 -10.70 -37.71 0.71
CA MET A 804 -10.10 -38.56 -0.33
C MET A 804 -8.80 -39.19 0.16
N ASN A 805 -7.92 -38.44 0.83
CA ASN A 805 -6.67 -38.98 1.38
C ASN A 805 -6.95 -40.14 2.36
N LYS A 806 -7.90 -39.95 3.30
CA LYS A 806 -8.35 -41.02 4.22
C LYS A 806 -8.91 -42.23 3.49
N TYR A 807 -9.68 -42.02 2.43
CA TYR A 807 -10.20 -43.12 1.62
C TYR A 807 -9.08 -43.88 0.92
N LEU A 808 -8.10 -43.17 0.33
CA LEU A 808 -6.99 -43.78 -0.40
C LEU A 808 -6.05 -44.62 0.48
N GLU A 809 -5.94 -44.31 1.77
CA GLU A 809 -5.25 -45.16 2.75
C GLU A 809 -5.89 -46.54 2.90
N THR A 810 -7.19 -46.66 2.64
CA THR A 810 -7.92 -47.95 2.72
C THR A 810 -7.86 -48.77 1.43
N VAL A 811 -7.35 -48.20 0.33
CA VAL A 811 -7.29 -48.87 -0.98
C VAL A 811 -6.04 -49.75 -1.08
N THR A 812 -6.17 -51.04 -0.75
CA THR A 812 -5.08 -52.03 -0.70
C THR A 812 -4.78 -52.71 -2.04
N GLU A 813 -4.96 -52.02 -3.17
CA GLU A 813 -4.58 -52.59 -4.48
C GLU A 813 -3.09 -52.94 -4.51
N ASN A 814 -2.76 -54.10 -5.09
CA ASN A 814 -1.39 -54.49 -5.44
C ASN A 814 -0.87 -53.49 -6.48
N LEU A 815 -0.29 -52.39 -6.00
CA LEU A 815 0.30 -51.36 -6.83
C LEU A 815 1.52 -51.95 -7.55
N GLU A 816 1.32 -52.46 -8.76
CA GLU A 816 2.39 -52.48 -9.74
C GLU A 816 2.76 -51.02 -10.00
N THR A 817 3.89 -50.54 -9.47
CA THR A 817 4.68 -49.45 -10.06
C THR A 817 5.88 -49.10 -9.19
N GLU A 818 7.00 -48.85 -9.85
CA GLU A 818 8.34 -48.56 -9.33
C GLU A 818 8.44 -47.35 -8.37
N THR A 819 7.35 -46.74 -7.89
CA THR A 819 7.34 -45.46 -7.17
C THR A 819 6.75 -45.47 -5.76
N ALA A 820 6.03 -46.51 -5.35
CA ALA A 820 5.46 -46.59 -4.00
C ALA A 820 6.58 -46.65 -2.93
N GLY A 821 6.53 -45.76 -1.93
CA GLY A 821 7.55 -45.65 -0.90
C GLY A 821 8.82 -44.87 -1.30
N LYS A 822 8.92 -44.40 -2.56
CA LYS A 822 9.98 -43.45 -2.95
C LYS A 822 9.69 -42.05 -2.43
N MET A 823 10.76 -41.29 -2.20
CA MET A 823 10.69 -39.90 -1.75
C MET A 823 10.72 -38.96 -2.94
N TYR A 824 9.71 -38.11 -3.07
CA TYR A 824 9.67 -37.05 -4.07
C TYR A 824 10.16 -35.73 -3.48
N TYR A 825 11.11 -35.09 -4.17
CA TYR A 825 11.63 -33.77 -3.85
C TYR A 825 11.10 -32.75 -4.86
N PRO A 826 10.25 -31.80 -4.45
CA PRO A 826 9.77 -30.73 -5.32
C PRO A 826 10.91 -29.95 -5.98
N LYS A 827 10.68 -29.54 -7.22
CA LYS A 827 11.65 -28.77 -8.00
C LYS A 827 11.92 -27.39 -7.37
N VAL A 828 13.18 -27.00 -7.24
CA VAL A 828 13.61 -25.65 -6.81
C VAL A 828 14.44 -25.02 -7.93
N GLY A 829 13.84 -24.10 -8.69
CA GLY A 829 14.46 -23.48 -9.86
C GLY A 829 14.94 -24.50 -10.90
N ASP A 830 16.09 -24.25 -11.52
CA ASP A 830 16.69 -25.14 -12.54
C ASP A 830 17.60 -26.24 -11.94
N LYS A 831 17.76 -26.30 -10.61
CA LYS A 831 18.85 -27.06 -9.97
C LYS A 831 18.50 -28.50 -9.58
N TYR A 832 17.23 -28.85 -9.47
CA TYR A 832 16.80 -30.21 -9.16
C TYR A 832 16.03 -30.77 -10.35
N GLN A 833 16.73 -31.53 -11.18
CA GLN A 833 16.10 -32.37 -12.20
C GLN A 833 15.37 -33.52 -11.51
N ASP A 834 14.18 -33.83 -12.02
CA ASP A 834 13.30 -34.94 -11.62
C ASP A 834 14.10 -36.22 -11.34
N LYS A 835 14.38 -36.48 -10.05
CA LYS A 835 14.97 -37.74 -9.61
C LYS A 835 14.10 -38.30 -8.50
N PHE A 836 13.37 -39.36 -8.83
CA PHE A 836 12.83 -40.28 -7.84
C PHE A 836 14.04 -40.94 -7.16
N LEU A 837 14.36 -40.53 -5.93
CA LEU A 837 15.49 -41.06 -5.19
C LEU A 837 15.00 -42.12 -4.21
N ASP A 838 15.65 -43.29 -4.21
CA ASP A 838 15.48 -44.28 -3.14
C ASP A 838 16.34 -43.93 -1.90
N GLU A 839 16.11 -44.60 -0.77
CA GLU A 839 16.84 -44.35 0.48
C GLU A 839 18.37 -44.48 0.32
N ALA A 840 18.84 -45.39 -0.53
CA ALA A 840 20.27 -45.60 -0.75
C ALA A 840 20.90 -44.44 -1.54
N GLN A 841 20.20 -43.95 -2.56
CA GLN A 841 20.59 -42.78 -3.35
C GLN A 841 20.57 -41.49 -2.52
N ILE A 842 19.60 -41.36 -1.60
CA ILE A 842 19.55 -40.26 -0.61
C ILE A 842 20.73 -40.34 0.35
N GLY A 843 21.03 -41.53 0.88
CA GLY A 843 22.17 -41.75 1.76
C GLY A 843 23.51 -41.37 1.11
N ALA A 844 23.66 -41.63 -0.19
CA ALA A 844 24.83 -41.24 -0.98
C ALA A 844 24.92 -39.73 -1.24
N LEU A 845 23.79 -39.06 -1.48
CA LEU A 845 23.71 -37.60 -1.67
C LEU A 845 23.97 -36.82 -0.39
N ILE A 846 23.52 -37.32 0.77
CA ILE A 846 23.78 -36.69 2.07
C ILE A 846 25.24 -36.87 2.50
N LYS A 847 25.88 -37.99 2.10
CA LYS A 847 27.29 -38.26 2.37
C LYS A 847 28.26 -37.41 1.53
N LYS A 848 27.81 -36.89 0.40
CA LYS A 848 28.61 -36.16 -0.59
C LYS A 848 28.41 -34.66 -0.41
#